data_AF-A0A9N9C9W6-F1
#
_entry.id   AF-A0A9N9C9W6-F1
#
_cell.length_a   1.000
_cell.length_b   1.000
_cell.length_c   1.000
_cell.angle_alpha   90.00
_cell.angle_beta   90.00
_cell.angle_gamma   90.00
#
_symmetry.space_group_name_H-M   'P 1'
#
loop_
_entity.id
_entity.type
_entity.pdbx_description
1 polymer ?
#
loop_
_entity_poly.entity_id
_entity_poly.type
_entity_poly.pdbx_seq_one_letter_code
_entity_poly.pdbx_strand_id
1 'polypeptide(L)'
;MSPSSVHKLQNSSYRKDAHKPSEYEEIKRAYAAGDYTTTINLLTLLLGNTAWEKVDFEQGYSREHLILMRAICFQQLREFEHVLSDTTEVLRSSPNNHYHLILAFWLRSLAHESYDKWEKAKKDLEDLKSLIIESGRNIANVSEEVTFSLLPCMAPLFNVSRNNTVTINLGCVLDRLRRVTELVNKEIARLSNMSQTFRLIDNDASAFGELTKKFHYRLLLRRPVHPHVHVNMWYTMDLMFSSEMGLFKKEDMQGIKGYALEIKLLNMDGDDQKVNLKVEVRPMSVESCEWSGLDVTEWAGVQAGGKGGLEFRVVNVDSKALSSSLGQKRFLYIYPIMKMVDQENGFTHGGCDENERELSLVPLVVGPIHIVNCNSHFTSCINHKLANGNNYLSTPDPTSPGDESTLQDFKFHSSQETSRKTKCSWGMDNYLVHNYRGFILPNEKYLLIKELWDVGIPGKVWDSAFIVVQMFKDRIFQDPGIFRGKRILDLSTGTGFAGLYLASLVAGLSRSGNSEHKFKTNVILTDLEHALNLIRANYTLNKKLFESNDEVIIEIKSLKWGDRSKAKNLGVIDYVIASDVVYEPDFFDSLIQTFVTVCTPGRTKIYLGYKRRGLTVVEEKKFFAKLQKKFKMNSLQGLPNVEEEGQVYIYELSR
;
A
#
# COMPACT_ATOMS: atom_id res chain seq x y z
N MET A 1 12.99 27.49 54.26
CA MET A 1 12.36 28.69 54.84
C MET A 1 10.88 28.65 54.53
N SER A 2 10.05 28.34 55.52
CA SER A 2 8.62 28.69 55.52
C SER A 2 8.47 30.06 56.20
N PRO A 3 7.27 30.65 56.42
CA PRO A 3 5.96 30.61 55.70
C PRO A 3 5.30 32.03 55.58
N SER A 4 4.17 32.14 54.85
CA SER A 4 2.95 32.95 55.20
C SER A 4 2.17 33.31 53.91
N SER A 5 0.83 33.28 53.80
CA SER A 5 -0.23 33.15 54.80
C SER A 5 -1.59 32.83 54.16
N VAL A 6 -2.32 32.01 54.92
CA VAL A 6 -3.70 31.55 54.82
C VAL A 6 -4.74 32.68 54.74
N HIS A 7 -5.77 32.52 53.89
CA HIS A 7 -7.12 32.95 54.25
C HIS A 7 -8.08 31.75 54.21
N LYS A 8 -8.77 31.59 55.35
CA LYS A 8 -9.70 30.53 55.74
C LYS A 8 -10.97 30.55 54.87
N LEU A 9 -11.44 29.38 54.47
CA LEU A 9 -12.87 29.14 54.24
C LEU A 9 -13.28 27.89 55.02
N GLN A 10 -14.35 28.08 55.79
CA GLN A 10 -14.89 27.17 56.78
C GLN A 10 -15.43 25.89 56.14
N ASN A 11 -15.31 24.79 56.89
CA ASN A 11 -16.08 23.57 56.71
C ASN A 11 -17.58 23.89 56.58
N SER A 12 -18.17 23.56 55.43
CA SER A 12 -19.55 23.11 55.38
C SER A 12 -19.59 21.74 54.69
N SER A 13 -20.01 20.75 55.46
CA SER A 13 -20.28 19.40 54.99
C SER A 13 -21.47 19.42 54.04
N TYR A 14 -21.24 19.27 52.74
CA TYR A 14 -22.23 18.76 51.81
C TYR A 14 -21.54 17.79 50.86
N ARG A 15 -21.86 16.50 51.00
CA ARG A 15 -21.67 15.50 49.93
C ARG A 15 -22.30 16.09 48.67
N LYS A 16 -21.49 16.49 47.68
CA LYS A 16 -21.99 16.76 46.32
C LYS A 16 -21.84 15.47 45.52
N ASP A 17 -22.97 14.91 45.16
CA ASP A 17 -23.11 13.85 44.18
C ASP A 17 -22.26 14.15 42.94
N ALA A 18 -21.50 13.15 42.48
CA ALA A 18 -20.78 13.21 41.22
C ALA A 18 -21.79 13.53 40.11
N HIS A 19 -21.76 14.78 39.61
CA HIS A 19 -22.59 15.19 38.49
C HIS A 19 -22.27 14.28 37.30
N LYS A 20 -23.30 13.63 36.75
CA LYS A 20 -23.20 13.06 35.40
C LYS A 20 -22.75 14.19 34.47
N PRO A 21 -21.74 13.98 33.63
CA PRO A 21 -21.32 14.99 32.67
C PRO A 21 -22.51 15.36 31.79
N SER A 22 -22.70 16.65 31.50
CA SER A 22 -23.71 17.09 30.54
C SER A 22 -23.44 16.47 29.17
N GLU A 23 -24.48 16.31 28.34
CA GLU A 23 -24.35 15.80 26.96
C GLU A 23 -23.28 16.58 26.17
N TYR A 24 -23.08 17.86 26.50
CA TYR A 24 -22.06 18.72 25.92
C TYR A 24 -20.63 18.39 26.37
N GLU A 25 -20.42 18.05 27.65
CA GLU A 25 -19.13 17.58 28.15
C GLU A 25 -18.76 16.20 27.59
N GLU A 26 -19.75 15.40 27.17
CA GLU A 26 -19.52 14.16 26.43
C GLU A 26 -19.11 14.43 24.98
N ILE A 27 -19.75 15.38 24.30
CA ILE A 27 -19.36 15.87 22.96
C ILE A 27 -17.93 16.41 22.97
N LYS A 28 -17.58 17.29 23.92
CA LYS A 28 -16.23 17.84 24.06
C LYS A 28 -15.18 16.75 24.28
N ARG A 29 -15.47 15.76 25.14
CA ARG A 29 -14.56 14.63 25.39
C ARG A 29 -14.41 13.72 24.19
N ALA A 30 -15.50 13.36 23.52
CA ALA A 30 -15.46 12.53 22.31
C ALA A 30 -14.69 13.23 21.19
N TYR A 31 -14.94 14.53 20.98
CA TYR A 31 -14.26 15.34 19.98
C TYR A 31 -12.75 15.48 20.28
N ALA A 32 -12.39 15.80 21.53
CA ALA A 32 -10.99 15.90 21.95
C ALA A 32 -10.24 14.56 21.88
N ALA A 33 -10.96 13.44 21.97
CA ALA A 33 -10.44 12.09 21.77
C ALA A 33 -10.40 11.67 20.28
N GLY A 34 -10.82 12.52 19.35
CA GLY A 34 -10.88 12.20 17.92
C GLY A 34 -11.97 11.17 17.55
N ASP A 35 -12.91 10.89 18.45
CA ASP A 35 -14.08 10.04 18.20
C ASP A 35 -15.19 10.88 17.55
N TYR A 36 -14.96 11.24 16.28
CA TYR A 36 -15.88 12.06 15.52
C TYR A 36 -17.21 11.35 15.24
N THR A 37 -17.24 10.01 15.17
CA THR A 37 -18.47 9.25 14.95
C THR A 37 -19.41 9.35 16.15
N THR A 38 -18.91 9.15 17.36
CA THR A 38 -19.71 9.36 18.58
C THR A 38 -20.12 10.82 18.70
N THR A 39 -19.21 11.75 18.38
CA THR A 39 -19.52 13.18 18.38
C THR A 39 -20.66 13.52 17.40
N ILE A 40 -20.65 12.95 16.18
CA ILE A 40 -21.71 13.13 15.17
C ILE A 40 -23.04 12.57 15.66
N ASN A 41 -23.04 11.40 16.29
CA ASN A 41 -24.27 10.79 16.82
C ASN A 41 -24.89 11.68 17.90
N LEU A 42 -24.09 12.16 18.85
CA LEU A 42 -24.54 13.07 19.91
C LEU A 42 -25.04 14.40 19.34
N LEU A 43 -24.30 15.01 18.40
CA LEU A 43 -24.73 16.24 17.73
C LEU A 43 -26.02 16.04 16.92
N THR A 44 -26.20 14.88 16.29
CA THR A 44 -27.41 14.58 15.51
C THR A 44 -28.63 14.37 16.41
N LEU A 45 -28.46 13.74 17.58
CA LEU A 45 -29.51 13.64 18.60
C LEU A 45 -29.93 15.02 19.11
N LEU A 46 -28.97 15.89 19.41
CA LEU A 46 -29.25 17.27 19.80
C LEU A 46 -30.00 18.00 18.69
N LEU A 47 -29.52 17.93 17.45
CA LEU A 47 -30.12 18.56 16.26
C LEU A 47 -31.56 18.07 15.96
N GLY A 48 -31.91 16.85 16.38
CA GLY A 48 -33.23 16.24 16.16
C GLY A 48 -34.30 16.56 17.21
N ASN A 49 -33.95 17.18 18.33
CA ASN A 49 -34.91 17.47 19.40
C ASN A 49 -35.76 18.71 19.06
N THR A 50 -37.09 18.62 18.98
CA THR A 50 -37.97 19.66 18.41
C THR A 50 -38.25 20.86 19.33
N ALA A 51 -37.67 20.91 20.53
CA ALA A 51 -37.91 21.94 21.55
C ALA A 51 -36.95 23.16 21.47
N TRP A 52 -36.48 23.55 20.28
CA TRP A 52 -35.51 24.64 20.10
C TRP A 52 -35.98 26.01 20.61
N GLU A 53 -37.29 26.25 20.68
CA GLU A 53 -37.85 27.54 21.12
C GLU A 53 -37.91 27.71 22.65
N LYS A 54 -37.57 26.67 23.44
CA LYS A 54 -37.71 26.71 24.92
C LYS A 54 -36.52 26.17 25.71
N VAL A 55 -35.40 25.86 25.05
CA VAL A 55 -34.16 25.52 25.75
C VAL A 55 -33.32 26.78 25.81
N ASP A 56 -33.35 27.47 26.95
CA ASP A 56 -32.25 28.33 27.36
C ASP A 56 -31.02 27.42 27.44
N PHE A 57 -30.25 27.34 26.35
CA PHE A 57 -28.95 26.70 26.38
C PHE A 57 -28.11 27.52 27.37
N GLU A 58 -27.91 26.98 28.57
CA GLU A 58 -26.85 27.46 29.46
C GLU A 58 -25.58 27.52 28.58
N GLN A 59 -25.06 28.75 28.35
CA GLN A 59 -23.83 29.05 27.59
C GLN A 59 -23.91 29.38 26.08
N GLY A 60 -25.03 29.89 25.54
CA GLY A 60 -24.96 30.78 24.34
C GLY A 60 -24.60 30.14 22.99
N TYR A 61 -24.91 28.86 22.77
CA TYR A 61 -24.75 28.17 21.47
C TYR A 61 -25.99 28.33 20.59
N SER A 62 -25.83 28.67 19.31
CA SER A 62 -26.93 28.63 18.33
C SER A 62 -27.02 27.28 17.61
N ARG A 63 -28.17 26.98 17.00
CA ARG A 63 -28.37 25.76 16.21
C ARG A 63 -27.32 25.59 15.10
N GLU A 64 -26.93 26.68 14.46
CA GLU A 64 -25.93 26.70 13.38
C GLU A 64 -24.53 26.36 13.87
N HIS A 65 -24.20 26.68 15.13
CA HIS A 65 -22.93 26.26 15.73
C HIS A 65 -22.85 24.73 15.81
N LEU A 66 -23.93 24.07 16.21
CA LEU A 66 -23.98 22.61 16.29
C LEU A 66 -23.90 21.95 14.91
N ILE A 67 -24.53 22.54 13.90
CA ILE A 67 -24.43 22.08 12.51
C ILE A 67 -23.00 22.23 11.99
N LEU A 68 -22.34 23.36 12.25
CA LEU A 68 -20.94 23.57 11.88
C LEU A 68 -20.00 22.62 12.62
N MET A 69 -20.20 22.38 13.93
CA MET A 69 -19.45 21.38 14.68
C MET A 69 -19.57 19.99 14.06
N ARG A 70 -20.78 19.61 13.64
CA ARG A 70 -21.03 18.33 12.98
C ARG A 70 -20.39 18.27 11.60
N ALA A 71 -20.47 19.35 10.81
CA ALA A 71 -19.78 19.48 9.54
C ALA A 71 -18.26 19.35 9.70
N ILE A 72 -17.67 19.87 10.77
CA ILE A 72 -16.24 19.69 11.07
C ILE A 72 -15.92 18.23 11.38
N CYS A 73 -16.76 17.55 12.17
CA CYS A 73 -16.59 16.12 12.42
C CYS A 73 -16.67 15.31 11.12
N PHE A 74 -17.66 15.59 10.26
CA PHE A 74 -17.76 14.99 8.93
C PHE A 74 -16.56 15.34 8.04
N GLN A 75 -16.01 16.55 8.16
CA GLN A 75 -14.80 16.96 7.45
C GLN A 75 -13.58 16.15 7.90
N GLN A 76 -13.45 15.87 9.20
CA GLN A 76 -12.39 15.01 9.74
C GLN A 76 -12.55 13.55 9.29
N LEU A 77 -13.79 13.07 9.18
CA LEU A 77 -14.12 11.74 8.62
C LEU A 77 -14.11 11.71 7.08
N ARG A 78 -14.00 12.88 6.43
CA ARG A 78 -14.13 13.08 4.98
C ARG A 78 -15.43 12.56 4.40
N GLU A 79 -16.51 12.69 5.14
CA GLU A 79 -17.88 12.46 4.68
C GLU A 79 -18.41 13.73 4.04
N PHE A 80 -17.82 14.09 2.92
CA PHE A 80 -17.99 15.41 2.31
C PHE A 80 -19.42 15.70 1.86
N GLU A 81 -20.22 14.69 1.53
CA GLU A 81 -21.65 14.88 1.22
C GLU A 81 -22.41 15.49 2.42
N HIS A 82 -22.14 14.99 3.63
CA HIS A 82 -22.72 15.54 4.84
C HIS A 82 -22.15 16.93 5.17
N VAL A 83 -20.84 17.16 4.91
CA VAL A 83 -20.26 18.52 5.01
C VAL A 83 -20.96 19.49 4.07
N LEU A 84 -21.19 19.10 2.81
CA LEU A 84 -21.88 19.94 1.83
C LEU A 84 -23.32 20.22 2.26
N SER A 85 -24.03 19.23 2.82
CA SER A 85 -25.40 19.37 3.32
C SER A 85 -25.46 20.35 4.50
N ASP A 86 -24.66 20.11 5.54
CA ASP A 86 -24.62 20.91 6.77
C ASP A 86 -24.19 22.36 6.48
N THR A 87 -23.13 22.55 5.68
CA THR A 87 -22.66 23.90 5.33
C THR A 87 -23.66 24.65 4.43
N THR A 88 -24.36 23.96 3.54
CA THR A 88 -25.41 24.59 2.71
C THR A 88 -26.63 24.98 3.55
N GLU A 89 -26.99 24.19 4.56
CA GLU A 89 -28.04 24.55 5.51
C GLU A 89 -27.67 25.81 6.30
N VAL A 90 -26.43 25.92 6.78
CA VAL A 90 -25.94 27.09 7.52
C VAL A 90 -25.96 28.36 6.66
N LEU A 91 -25.49 28.26 5.40
CA LEU A 91 -25.50 29.39 4.47
C LEU A 91 -26.92 29.89 4.15
N ARG A 92 -27.92 29.01 4.21
CA ARG A 92 -29.34 29.36 4.02
C ARG A 92 -29.99 29.93 5.28
N SER A 93 -29.63 29.44 6.47
CA SER A 93 -30.28 29.76 7.73
C SER A 93 -29.69 30.97 8.46
N SER A 94 -28.42 31.31 8.21
CA SER A 94 -27.74 32.44 8.89
C SER A 94 -27.00 33.37 7.91
N PRO A 95 -27.72 34.00 6.97
CA PRO A 95 -27.10 34.80 5.89
C PRO A 95 -26.45 36.10 6.35
N ASN A 96 -26.70 36.54 7.59
CA ASN A 96 -26.17 37.81 8.13
C ASN A 96 -25.06 37.61 9.17
N ASN A 97 -24.72 36.36 9.53
CA ASN A 97 -23.69 36.09 10.53
C ASN A 97 -22.36 35.75 9.84
N HIS A 98 -21.45 36.72 9.79
CA HIS A 98 -20.15 36.57 9.12
C HIS A 98 -19.35 35.36 9.63
N TYR A 99 -19.41 35.03 10.92
CA TYR A 99 -18.69 33.87 11.48
C TYR A 99 -19.20 32.55 10.89
N HIS A 100 -20.53 32.36 10.86
CA HIS A 100 -21.14 31.16 10.28
C HIS A 100 -20.83 31.03 8.79
N LEU A 101 -20.93 32.14 8.05
CA LEU A 101 -20.65 32.18 6.62
C LEU A 101 -19.19 31.83 6.31
N ILE A 102 -18.24 32.43 7.04
CA ILE A 102 -16.79 32.17 6.87
C ILE A 102 -16.48 30.68 7.03
N LEU A 103 -16.99 30.07 8.10
CA LEU A 103 -16.78 28.65 8.38
C LEU A 103 -17.44 27.76 7.34
N ALA A 104 -18.68 28.08 6.95
CA ALA A 104 -19.42 27.30 5.99
C ALA A 104 -18.76 27.33 4.60
N PHE A 105 -18.37 28.51 4.09
CA PHE A 105 -17.65 28.62 2.82
C PHE A 105 -16.30 27.91 2.85
N TRP A 106 -15.54 28.05 3.94
CA TRP A 106 -14.28 27.33 4.09
C TRP A 106 -14.49 25.81 4.01
N LEU A 107 -15.29 25.23 4.90
CA LEU A 107 -15.55 23.78 4.95
C LEU A 107 -16.15 23.26 3.63
N ARG A 108 -17.08 24.01 3.03
CA ARG A 108 -17.69 23.64 1.75
C ARG A 108 -16.68 23.66 0.61
N SER A 109 -15.75 24.62 0.61
CA SER A 109 -14.66 24.63 -0.36
C SER A 109 -13.76 23.39 -0.22
N LEU A 110 -13.43 22.98 1.02
CA LEU A 110 -12.66 21.76 1.27
C LEU A 110 -13.37 20.51 0.76
N ALA A 111 -14.68 20.44 0.97
CA ALA A 111 -15.52 19.33 0.54
C ALA A 111 -15.66 19.28 -0.98
N HIS A 112 -15.85 20.41 -1.66
CA HIS A 112 -15.87 20.49 -3.11
C HIS A 112 -14.52 20.13 -3.73
N GLU A 113 -13.42 20.61 -3.14
CA GLU A 113 -12.06 20.26 -3.53
C GLU A 113 -11.84 18.74 -3.44
N SER A 114 -12.37 18.10 -2.39
CA SER A 114 -12.25 16.65 -2.23
C SER A 114 -13.12 15.81 -3.17
N TYR A 115 -14.05 16.43 -3.90
CA TYR A 115 -14.85 15.79 -4.96
C TYR A 115 -14.35 16.14 -6.36
N ASP A 116 -13.16 16.74 -6.47
CA ASP A 116 -12.62 17.28 -7.72
C ASP A 116 -13.58 18.29 -8.39
N LYS A 117 -14.50 18.89 -7.63
CA LYS A 117 -15.42 19.93 -8.07
C LYS A 117 -14.71 21.28 -7.96
N TRP A 118 -13.56 21.39 -8.62
CA TRP A 118 -12.61 22.49 -8.50
C TRP A 118 -13.26 23.86 -8.73
N GLU A 119 -14.16 23.98 -9.71
CA GLU A 119 -14.88 25.23 -9.99
C GLU A 119 -15.81 25.66 -8.84
N LYS A 120 -16.45 24.69 -8.17
CA LYS A 120 -17.29 24.98 -7.01
C LYS A 120 -16.45 25.37 -5.80
N ALA A 121 -15.33 24.68 -5.60
CA ALA A 121 -14.37 25.02 -4.53
C ALA A 121 -13.77 26.41 -4.74
N LYS A 122 -13.41 26.74 -5.98
CA LYS A 122 -12.91 28.06 -6.39
C LYS A 122 -13.93 29.15 -6.08
N LYS A 123 -15.19 28.94 -6.50
CA LYS A 123 -16.29 29.87 -6.22
C LYS A 123 -16.46 30.10 -4.70
N ASP A 124 -16.51 29.04 -3.91
CA ASP A 124 -16.63 29.15 -2.45
C ASP A 124 -15.47 29.94 -1.82
N LEU A 125 -14.24 29.79 -2.35
CA LEU A 125 -13.07 30.54 -1.89
C LEU A 125 -13.08 32.01 -2.34
N GLU A 126 -13.63 32.33 -3.51
CA GLU A 126 -13.83 33.71 -3.98
C GLU A 126 -14.90 34.44 -3.15
N ASP A 127 -15.99 33.75 -2.83
CA ASP A 127 -17.05 34.25 -1.94
C ASP A 127 -16.49 34.48 -0.53
N LEU A 128 -15.73 33.51 0.00
CA LEU A 128 -15.04 33.62 1.30
C LEU A 128 -14.07 34.80 1.34
N LYS A 129 -13.24 34.97 0.31
CA LYS A 129 -12.30 36.09 0.20
C LYS A 129 -13.02 37.44 0.28
N SER A 130 -14.11 37.59 -0.48
CA SER A 130 -14.89 38.83 -0.52
C SER A 130 -15.48 39.15 0.85
N LEU A 131 -16.06 38.15 1.51
CA LEU A 131 -16.63 38.27 2.86
C LEU A 131 -15.59 38.66 3.93
N ILE A 132 -14.37 38.12 3.86
CA ILE A 132 -13.28 38.45 4.79
C ILE A 132 -12.82 39.91 4.60
N ILE A 133 -12.83 40.42 3.36
CA ILE A 133 -12.47 41.81 3.06
C ILE A 133 -13.54 42.76 3.60
N GLU A 134 -14.82 42.45 3.42
CA GLU A 134 -15.95 43.26 3.90
C GLU A 134 -16.04 43.30 5.44
N SER A 135 -15.73 42.19 6.12
CA SER A 135 -15.81 42.08 7.58
C SER A 135 -14.62 42.67 8.35
N GLY A 136 -13.59 43.20 7.67
CA GLY A 136 -12.47 43.87 8.32
C GLY A 136 -11.51 42.94 9.09
N ARG A 137 -11.49 41.63 8.77
CA ARG A 137 -10.62 40.56 9.35
C ARG A 137 -10.76 40.28 10.85
N ASN A 138 -11.49 41.10 11.60
CA ASN A 138 -11.78 40.93 13.01
C ASN A 138 -13.19 40.34 13.18
N ILE A 139 -13.30 39.26 13.96
CA ILE A 139 -14.60 38.69 14.30
C ILE A 139 -14.99 39.24 15.66
N ALA A 140 -15.74 40.34 15.69
CA ALA A 140 -16.27 40.88 16.95
C ALA A 140 -17.43 39.99 17.45
N ASN A 141 -17.40 39.62 18.73
CA ASN A 141 -18.40 38.80 19.45
C ASN A 141 -18.51 37.32 19.05
N VAL A 142 -17.44 36.55 19.17
CA VAL A 142 -17.57 35.08 19.30
C VAL A 142 -17.39 34.72 20.78
N SER A 143 -18.31 33.96 21.36
CA SER A 143 -18.19 33.53 22.75
C SER A 143 -16.87 32.77 22.97
N GLU A 144 -16.18 33.07 24.07
CA GLU A 144 -14.83 32.56 24.38
C GLU A 144 -14.74 31.01 24.41
N GLU A 145 -15.86 30.28 24.52
CA GLU A 145 -15.83 28.81 24.61
C GLU A 145 -15.98 28.09 23.26
N VAL A 146 -16.71 28.65 22.29
CA VAL A 146 -16.99 27.99 20.99
C VAL A 146 -15.73 27.91 20.14
N THR A 147 -15.00 29.02 20.05
CA THR A 147 -13.91 29.15 19.09
C THR A 147 -12.73 28.27 19.50
N PHE A 148 -12.39 28.20 20.79
CA PHE A 148 -11.20 27.50 21.27
C PHE A 148 -11.29 25.97 21.17
N SER A 149 -12.50 25.41 21.22
CA SER A 149 -12.68 23.96 21.07
C SER A 149 -12.51 23.48 19.62
N LEU A 150 -12.83 24.35 18.63
CA LEU A 150 -12.77 24.04 17.19
C LEU A 150 -11.53 24.58 16.48
N LEU A 151 -10.87 25.57 17.07
CA LEU A 151 -9.68 26.26 16.55
C LEU A 151 -8.52 25.33 16.14
N PRO A 152 -8.17 24.27 16.90
CA PRO A 152 -7.09 23.36 16.50
C PRO A 152 -7.30 22.70 15.14
N CYS A 153 -8.56 22.46 14.76
CA CYS A 153 -8.93 21.85 13.48
C CYS A 153 -9.04 22.86 12.33
N MET A 154 -8.95 24.15 12.65
CA MET A 154 -9.10 25.28 11.72
C MET A 154 -7.80 26.02 11.48
N ALA A 155 -6.67 25.57 12.05
CA ALA A 155 -5.36 26.04 11.63
C ALA A 155 -5.13 25.60 10.17
N PRO A 156 -4.81 26.51 9.23
CA PRO A 156 -4.30 27.87 9.41
C PRO A 156 -5.30 29.03 9.20
N LEU A 157 -6.61 28.78 9.04
CA LEU A 157 -7.64 29.79 8.74
C LEU A 157 -7.76 30.87 9.82
N PHE A 158 -7.58 30.50 11.09
CA PHE A 158 -7.63 31.44 12.20
C PHE A 158 -6.28 31.54 12.91
N ASN A 159 -5.88 32.76 13.23
CA ASN A 159 -4.74 33.07 14.08
C ASN A 159 -5.25 33.56 15.44
N VAL A 160 -4.76 32.94 16.52
CA VAL A 160 -5.06 33.33 17.90
C VAL A 160 -3.89 34.15 18.45
N SER A 161 -4.16 35.39 18.86
CA SER A 161 -3.15 36.23 19.50
C SER A 161 -2.96 35.87 20.98
N ARG A 162 -1.89 36.37 21.62
CA ARG A 162 -1.65 36.20 23.07
C ARG A 162 -2.76 36.76 23.96
N ASN A 163 -3.61 37.62 23.42
CA ASN A 163 -4.73 38.24 24.14
C ASN A 163 -6.07 37.53 23.82
N ASN A 164 -6.03 36.27 23.35
CA ASN A 164 -7.19 35.49 22.93
C ASN A 164 -8.02 36.12 21.80
N THR A 165 -7.48 37.10 21.06
CA THR A 165 -8.17 37.65 19.90
C THR A 165 -7.97 36.75 18.69
N VAL A 166 -9.08 36.40 18.02
CA VAL A 166 -9.09 35.54 16.84
C VAL A 166 -9.15 36.41 15.58
N THR A 167 -8.16 36.24 14.70
CA THR A 167 -8.08 36.95 13.42
C THR A 167 -8.08 35.96 12.26
N ILE A 168 -8.66 36.35 11.13
CA ILE A 168 -8.74 35.48 9.95
C ILE A 168 -7.46 35.62 9.13
N ASN A 169 -6.83 34.48 8.83
CA ASN A 169 -5.66 34.41 7.97
C ASN A 169 -6.07 34.48 6.49
N LEU A 170 -6.20 35.69 5.96
CA LEU A 170 -6.50 35.87 4.53
C LEU A 170 -5.42 35.25 3.62
N GLY A 171 -4.16 35.16 4.09
CA GLY A 171 -3.07 34.56 3.34
C GLY A 171 -3.36 33.10 2.97
N CYS A 172 -3.83 32.30 3.93
CA CYS A 172 -4.12 30.89 3.66
C CYS A 172 -5.29 30.69 2.68
N VAL A 173 -6.27 31.60 2.68
CA VAL A 173 -7.38 31.59 1.72
C VAL A 173 -6.89 31.93 0.32
N LEU A 174 -6.02 32.93 0.19
CA LEU A 174 -5.43 33.33 -1.10
C LEU A 174 -4.51 32.26 -1.68
N ASP A 175 -3.69 31.62 -0.85
CA ASP A 175 -2.82 30.53 -1.26
C ASP A 175 -3.64 29.32 -1.74
N ARG A 176 -4.72 29.00 -1.03
CA ARG A 176 -5.63 27.92 -1.43
C ARG A 176 -6.36 28.25 -2.73
N LEU A 177 -6.86 29.48 -2.88
CA LEU A 177 -7.52 29.93 -4.10
C LEU A 177 -6.58 29.84 -5.31
N ARG A 178 -5.30 30.17 -5.14
CA ARG A 178 -4.29 30.00 -6.19
C ARG A 178 -4.15 28.54 -6.60
N ARG A 179 -3.95 27.62 -5.64
CA ARG A 179 -3.84 26.18 -5.90
C ARG A 179 -5.07 25.62 -6.62
N VAL A 180 -6.27 25.95 -6.15
CA VAL A 180 -7.52 25.46 -6.78
C VAL A 180 -7.68 26.02 -8.20
N THR A 181 -7.24 27.25 -8.45
CA THR A 181 -7.23 27.84 -9.80
C THR A 181 -6.29 27.10 -10.75
N GLU A 182 -5.11 26.70 -10.27
CA GLU A 182 -4.19 25.85 -11.03
C GLU A 182 -4.79 24.48 -11.34
N LEU A 183 -5.48 23.86 -10.38
CA LEU A 183 -6.16 22.56 -10.55
C LEU A 183 -7.31 22.62 -11.56
N VAL A 184 -8.11 23.68 -11.56
CA VAL A 184 -9.13 23.92 -12.60
C VAL A 184 -8.50 23.91 -14.00
N ASN A 185 -7.40 24.64 -14.17
CA ASN A 185 -6.70 24.72 -15.46
C ASN A 185 -6.12 23.36 -15.89
N LYS A 186 -5.64 22.57 -14.92
CA LYS A 186 -5.09 21.23 -15.18
C LYS A 186 -6.14 20.18 -15.48
N GLU A 187 -7.31 20.21 -14.85
CA GLU A 187 -8.41 19.29 -15.17
C GLU A 187 -8.92 19.53 -16.60
N ILE A 188 -8.98 20.79 -17.03
CA ILE A 188 -9.28 21.16 -18.43
C ILE A 188 -8.23 20.57 -19.38
N ALA A 189 -6.94 20.65 -19.02
CA ALA A 189 -5.85 20.06 -19.81
C ALA A 189 -5.83 18.51 -19.77
N ARG A 190 -6.32 17.90 -18.69
CA ARG A 190 -6.39 16.44 -18.49
C ARG A 190 -7.51 15.82 -19.31
N LEU A 191 -8.68 16.45 -19.35
CA LEU A 191 -9.81 16.03 -20.19
C LEU A 191 -9.47 16.07 -21.69
N SER A 192 -8.51 16.91 -22.10
CA SER A 192 -8.00 16.95 -23.47
C SER A 192 -6.94 15.90 -23.82
N ASN A 193 -6.38 15.17 -22.86
CA ASN A 193 -5.22 14.27 -23.07
C ASN A 193 -5.44 12.83 -22.54
N MET A 194 -6.65 12.28 -22.70
CA MET A 194 -7.00 10.90 -22.31
C MET A 194 -6.42 9.81 -23.23
N SER A 195 -5.12 9.84 -23.52
CA SER A 195 -4.47 8.80 -24.33
C SER A 195 -2.99 8.64 -23.96
N GLN A 196 -2.71 7.87 -22.89
CA GLN A 196 -1.46 7.11 -22.70
C GLN A 196 -1.59 6.21 -21.45
N THR A 197 -2.20 5.04 -21.63
CA THR A 197 -2.25 4.00 -20.59
C THR A 197 -0.91 3.29 -20.47
N PHE A 198 -0.44 3.15 -19.23
CA PHE A 198 0.76 2.41 -18.84
C PHE A 198 0.51 0.89 -18.80
N ARG A 199 1.55 0.07 -19.01
CA ARG A 199 1.45 -1.40 -19.00
C ARG A 199 2.10 -2.09 -17.78
N LEU A 200 1.32 -2.94 -17.11
CA LEU A 200 1.84 -3.86 -16.09
C LEU A 200 2.45 -5.09 -16.74
N ILE A 201 3.55 -5.59 -16.17
CA ILE A 201 4.24 -6.78 -16.69
C ILE A 201 3.32 -8.01 -16.82
N ASP A 202 2.31 -8.14 -15.96
CA ASP A 202 1.36 -9.27 -15.98
C ASP A 202 0.21 -9.09 -16.99
N ASN A 203 -0.07 -7.85 -17.38
CA ASN A 203 -1.07 -7.47 -18.38
C ASN A 203 -0.51 -7.41 -19.81
N ASP A 204 0.82 -7.44 -19.98
CA ASP A 204 1.47 -7.40 -21.29
C ASP A 204 1.32 -8.72 -22.05
N ALA A 205 0.16 -8.89 -22.69
CA ALA A 205 -0.09 -9.98 -23.64
C ALA A 205 0.45 -9.67 -25.06
N SER A 206 0.89 -8.43 -25.32
CA SER A 206 1.29 -7.99 -26.67
C SER A 206 2.80 -7.85 -26.82
N ALA A 207 3.37 -8.70 -27.68
CA ALA A 207 4.74 -8.72 -28.19
C ALA A 207 5.84 -9.10 -27.17
N PHE A 208 6.09 -10.41 -27.06
CA PHE A 208 7.26 -11.03 -26.43
C PHE A 208 8.60 -10.31 -26.72
N GLY A 209 8.78 -9.74 -27.92
CA GLY A 209 9.99 -8.99 -28.29
C GLY A 209 10.21 -7.70 -27.51
N GLU A 210 9.14 -6.95 -27.20
CA GLU A 210 9.22 -5.68 -26.47
C GLU A 210 9.65 -5.89 -25.01
N LEU A 211 9.11 -6.93 -24.36
CA LEU A 211 9.47 -7.27 -22.98
C LEU A 211 10.96 -7.62 -22.85
N THR A 212 11.55 -8.23 -23.86
CA THR A 212 12.95 -8.69 -23.79
C THR A 212 13.97 -7.57 -23.75
N LYS A 213 13.59 -6.35 -24.12
CA LYS A 213 14.48 -5.18 -24.19
C LYS A 213 14.38 -4.26 -22.96
N LYS A 214 13.39 -4.47 -22.09
CA LYS A 214 13.05 -3.53 -21.01
C LYS A 214 13.59 -3.99 -19.66
N PHE A 215 14.01 -3.02 -18.84
CA PHE A 215 14.24 -3.26 -17.41
C PHE A 215 12.91 -3.38 -16.67
N HIS A 216 12.83 -4.36 -15.78
CA HIS A 216 11.63 -4.60 -14.99
C HIS A 216 11.80 -4.00 -13.60
N TYR A 217 11.23 -2.81 -13.39
CA TYR A 217 11.28 -2.14 -12.09
C TYR A 217 10.30 -2.78 -11.11
N ARG A 218 10.72 -2.91 -9.86
CA ARG A 218 9.90 -3.35 -8.73
C ARG A 218 9.47 -2.13 -7.94
N LEU A 219 8.19 -2.10 -7.58
CA LEU A 219 7.72 -1.19 -6.56
C LEU A 219 8.12 -1.75 -5.17
N LEU A 220 8.80 -0.92 -4.38
CA LEU A 220 9.24 -1.25 -3.02
C LEU A 220 8.59 -0.33 -2.01
N LEU A 221 8.21 -0.91 -0.88
CA LEU A 221 7.72 -0.19 0.28
C LEU A 221 8.92 0.25 1.16
N ARG A 222 9.08 1.55 1.37
CA ARG A 222 10.17 2.11 2.19
C ARG A 222 9.91 2.06 3.69
N ARG A 223 8.63 2.05 4.09
CA ARG A 223 8.19 1.99 5.49
C ARG A 223 7.06 0.97 5.65
N PRO A 224 7.12 0.07 6.64
CA PRO A 224 6.12 -0.98 6.79
C PRO A 224 4.73 -0.38 7.04
N VAL A 225 3.71 -1.02 6.47
CA VAL A 225 2.30 -0.69 6.75
C VAL A 225 1.91 -1.35 8.07
N HIS A 226 1.04 -0.68 8.83
CA HIS A 226 0.53 -1.25 10.08
C HIS A 226 -0.33 -2.51 9.78
N PRO A 227 -0.17 -3.62 10.52
CA PRO A 227 -0.89 -4.88 10.26
C PRO A 227 -2.40 -4.76 10.45
N HIS A 228 -2.86 -3.81 11.25
CA HIS A 228 -4.27 -3.50 11.44
C HIS A 228 -4.60 -2.19 10.74
N VAL A 229 -5.32 -2.27 9.63
CA VAL A 229 -5.79 -1.10 8.87
C VAL A 229 -7.21 -0.81 9.32
N HIS A 230 -7.35 0.25 10.11
CA HIS A 230 -8.66 0.73 10.53
C HIS A 230 -9.43 1.35 9.36
N VAL A 231 -10.72 1.01 9.28
CA VAL A 231 -11.62 1.64 8.33
C VAL A 231 -11.70 3.15 8.56
N ASN A 232 -11.87 3.90 7.47
CA ASN A 232 -11.99 5.35 7.41
C ASN A 232 -10.75 6.15 7.90
N MET A 233 -9.64 5.48 8.26
CA MET A 233 -8.38 6.14 8.60
C MET A 233 -7.42 6.17 7.40
N TRP A 234 -6.71 7.30 7.25
CA TRP A 234 -5.68 7.45 6.22
C TRP A 234 -4.34 6.91 6.69
N TYR A 235 -3.69 6.19 5.79
CA TYR A 235 -2.35 5.63 5.96
C TYR A 235 -1.45 6.14 4.84
N THR A 236 -0.27 6.61 5.20
CA THR A 236 0.77 7.01 4.25
C THR A 236 1.58 5.80 3.83
N MET A 237 1.84 5.67 2.53
CA MET A 237 2.64 4.61 1.93
C MET A 237 3.80 5.22 1.15
N ASP A 238 5.02 5.03 1.65
CA ASP A 238 6.23 5.49 0.99
C ASP A 238 6.79 4.44 0.04
N LEU A 239 7.02 4.85 -1.19
CA LEU A 239 7.29 3.97 -2.29
C LEU A 239 8.57 4.37 -3.03
N MET A 240 9.19 3.38 -3.66
CA MET A 240 10.28 3.63 -4.60
C MET A 240 10.36 2.54 -5.66
N PHE A 241 10.93 2.90 -6.81
CA PHE A 241 11.33 1.95 -7.83
C PHE A 241 12.72 1.40 -7.58
N SER A 242 12.88 0.13 -7.92
CA SER A 242 14.17 -0.56 -7.83
C SER A 242 14.24 -1.70 -8.83
N SER A 243 15.36 -1.83 -9.52
CA SER A 243 15.64 -2.95 -10.42
C SER A 243 15.87 -4.23 -9.62
N GLU A 244 16.11 -5.34 -10.32
CA GLU A 244 16.49 -6.63 -9.73
C GLU A 244 17.79 -6.54 -8.92
N MET A 245 18.64 -5.55 -9.22
CA MET A 245 19.89 -5.31 -8.51
C MET A 245 19.74 -4.36 -7.30
N GLY A 246 18.54 -3.86 -7.03
CA GLY A 246 18.34 -2.90 -5.93
C GLY A 246 18.66 -1.46 -6.34
N LEU A 247 18.83 -1.20 -7.64
CA LEU A 247 19.28 0.08 -8.18
C LEU A 247 18.17 0.77 -8.95
N PHE A 248 18.24 2.09 -9.05
CA PHE A 248 17.32 2.88 -9.85
C PHE A 248 18.11 3.80 -10.78
N LYS A 249 17.84 3.73 -12.09
CA LYS A 249 18.48 4.59 -13.08
C LYS A 249 17.57 5.78 -13.35
N LYS A 250 18.10 6.99 -13.15
CA LYS A 250 17.33 8.22 -13.39
C LYS A 250 17.12 8.46 -14.88
N GLU A 251 18.07 8.03 -15.72
CA GLU A 251 17.98 8.15 -17.17
C GLU A 251 16.70 7.50 -17.74
N ASP A 252 16.25 6.39 -17.13
CA ASP A 252 15.04 5.68 -17.56
C ASP A 252 13.75 6.48 -17.34
N MET A 253 13.80 7.54 -16.52
CA MET A 253 12.69 8.47 -16.27
C MET A 253 12.79 9.77 -17.10
N GLN A 254 13.70 9.86 -18.06
CA GLN A 254 13.88 11.10 -18.82
C GLN A 254 12.63 11.46 -19.65
N GLY A 255 12.05 12.63 -19.36
CA GLY A 255 10.78 13.10 -19.94
C GLY A 255 9.53 12.52 -19.26
N ILE A 256 9.70 11.84 -18.13
CA ILE A 256 8.63 11.25 -17.32
C ILE A 256 8.62 11.93 -15.96
N LYS A 257 7.56 12.68 -15.64
CA LYS A 257 7.36 13.30 -14.32
C LYS A 257 7.13 12.27 -13.21
N GLY A 258 6.59 11.11 -13.54
CA GLY A 258 6.28 10.06 -12.59
C GLY A 258 5.24 9.06 -13.08
N TYR A 259 4.75 8.23 -12.16
CA TYR A 259 3.65 7.29 -12.38
C TYR A 259 2.59 7.44 -11.30
N ALA A 260 1.34 7.51 -11.74
CA ALA A 260 0.18 7.43 -10.86
C ALA A 260 -0.11 5.97 -10.51
N LEU A 261 -0.40 5.72 -9.23
CA LEU A 261 -0.64 4.41 -8.65
C LEU A 261 -2.04 4.34 -8.02
N GLU A 262 -2.61 3.15 -8.02
CA GLU A 262 -3.85 2.81 -7.34
C GLU A 262 -3.67 1.56 -6.46
N ILE A 263 -4.64 1.31 -5.59
CA ILE A 263 -4.64 0.17 -4.66
C ILE A 263 -5.96 -0.60 -4.79
N LYS A 264 -5.85 -1.92 -4.93
CA LYS A 264 -6.95 -2.87 -4.84
C LYS A 264 -6.79 -3.75 -3.61
N LEU A 265 -7.89 -4.12 -2.95
CA LEU A 265 -7.87 -5.17 -1.92
C LEU A 265 -8.00 -6.55 -2.57
N LEU A 266 -7.11 -7.47 -2.20
CA LEU A 266 -7.17 -8.87 -2.62
C LEU A 266 -7.64 -9.76 -1.47
N ASN A 267 -8.47 -10.74 -1.82
CA ASN A 267 -8.86 -11.85 -0.96
C ASN A 267 -8.25 -13.15 -1.49
N MET A 268 -7.30 -13.72 -0.75
CA MET A 268 -6.67 -14.98 -1.16
C MET A 268 -7.45 -16.22 -0.68
N ASP A 269 -8.46 -16.05 0.19
CA ASP A 269 -9.14 -17.17 0.84
C ASP A 269 -10.32 -17.75 0.06
N GLY A 270 -10.61 -17.23 -1.15
CA GLY A 270 -11.44 -17.91 -2.15
C GLY A 270 -12.95 -17.76 -1.99
N ASP A 271 -13.41 -16.94 -1.05
CA ASP A 271 -14.81 -16.56 -0.94
C ASP A 271 -14.91 -15.04 -1.14
N ASP A 272 -15.09 -14.61 -2.39
CA ASP A 272 -15.57 -13.26 -2.72
C ASP A 272 -17.06 -13.18 -2.31
N GLN A 273 -17.34 -13.39 -1.02
CA GLN A 273 -18.46 -12.66 -0.45
C GLN A 273 -18.13 -11.20 -0.75
N LYS A 274 -18.98 -10.57 -1.57
CA LYS A 274 -18.89 -9.16 -1.93
C LYS A 274 -18.97 -8.32 -0.66
N VAL A 275 -17.85 -8.24 0.05
CA VAL A 275 -17.68 -7.28 1.12
C VAL A 275 -17.45 -5.97 0.39
N ASN A 276 -18.38 -5.04 0.59
CA ASN A 276 -18.41 -3.74 -0.06
C ASN A 276 -17.37 -2.79 0.57
N LEU A 277 -16.10 -3.22 0.57
CA LEU A 277 -14.95 -2.40 0.94
C LEU A 277 -14.36 -1.77 -0.32
N LYS A 278 -14.20 -0.45 -0.29
CA LYS A 278 -13.52 0.31 -1.33
C LYS A 278 -12.21 0.85 -0.75
N VAL A 279 -11.16 0.85 -1.56
CA VAL A 279 -9.94 1.59 -1.23
C VAL A 279 -10.01 2.93 -1.91
N GLU A 280 -9.79 3.98 -1.14
CA GLU A 280 -9.60 5.33 -1.68
C GLU A 280 -8.11 5.66 -1.61
N VAL A 281 -7.60 6.23 -2.69
CA VAL A 281 -6.18 6.60 -2.85
C VAL A 281 -6.11 8.07 -3.22
N ARG A 282 -5.15 8.79 -2.65
CA ARG A 282 -4.91 10.20 -2.96
C ARG A 282 -3.42 10.55 -2.90
N PRO A 283 -3.01 11.69 -3.49
CA PRO A 283 -1.65 12.19 -3.32
C PRO A 283 -1.33 12.39 -1.84
N MET A 284 -0.05 12.28 -1.49
CA MET A 284 0.39 12.55 -0.13
C MET A 284 0.06 13.98 0.27
N SER A 285 -0.32 14.16 1.54
CA SER A 285 -0.40 15.49 2.15
C SER A 285 0.97 16.18 2.17
N VAL A 286 0.96 17.51 2.29
CA VAL A 286 2.19 18.31 2.36
C VAL A 286 3.08 17.85 3.51
N GLU A 287 2.45 17.56 4.65
CA GLU A 287 3.10 17.03 5.84
C GLU A 287 3.75 15.67 5.53
N SER A 288 2.99 14.70 5.00
CA SER A 288 3.53 13.38 4.61
C SER A 288 4.71 13.50 3.64
N CYS A 289 4.62 14.40 2.65
CA CYS A 289 5.71 14.69 1.72
C CYS A 289 6.98 15.18 2.44
N GLU A 290 6.85 16.13 3.37
CA GLU A 290 7.96 16.65 4.17
C GLU A 290 8.63 15.53 5.00
N TRP A 291 7.83 14.74 5.71
CA TRP A 291 8.31 13.59 6.51
C TRP A 291 9.01 12.50 5.67
N SER A 292 8.69 12.41 4.38
CA SER A 292 9.26 11.43 3.46
C SER A 292 10.38 11.97 2.59
N GLY A 293 10.64 13.28 2.66
CA GLY A 293 11.62 14.00 1.84
C GLY A 293 11.23 13.97 0.35
N LEU A 294 9.96 14.23 0.06
CA LEU A 294 9.36 14.16 -1.28
C LEU A 294 8.72 15.50 -1.64
N ASP A 295 8.71 15.83 -2.93
CA ASP A 295 7.99 16.99 -3.42
C ASP A 295 6.49 16.72 -3.46
N VAL A 296 5.67 17.77 -3.38
CA VAL A 296 4.21 17.64 -3.49
C VAL A 296 3.83 17.39 -4.95
N THR A 297 2.99 16.38 -5.17
CA THR A 297 2.45 16.02 -6.49
C THR A 297 0.94 16.07 -6.50
N GLU A 298 0.38 16.26 -7.69
CA GLU A 298 -1.08 16.22 -7.90
C GLU A 298 -1.61 14.81 -8.13
N TRP A 299 -0.71 13.84 -8.31
CA TRP A 299 -1.06 12.43 -8.43
C TRP A 299 -0.48 11.64 -7.26
N ALA A 300 -1.16 10.55 -6.92
CA ALA A 300 -0.69 9.55 -5.96
C ALA A 300 0.30 8.62 -6.65
N GLY A 301 1.55 8.53 -6.20
CA GLY A 301 2.49 7.59 -6.80
C GLY A 301 3.95 8.01 -6.78
N VAL A 302 4.72 7.52 -7.75
CA VAL A 302 6.18 7.67 -7.81
C VAL A 302 6.57 8.82 -8.73
N GLN A 303 7.57 9.60 -8.34
CA GLN A 303 8.07 10.77 -9.09
C GLN A 303 9.25 10.38 -9.98
N ALA A 304 9.68 11.29 -10.86
CA ALA A 304 10.83 11.13 -11.76
C ALA A 304 12.12 10.66 -11.07
N GLY A 305 12.30 11.04 -9.79
CA GLY A 305 13.44 10.61 -8.97
C GLY A 305 13.38 9.13 -8.52
N GLY A 306 12.36 8.37 -8.92
CA GLY A 306 12.16 6.97 -8.54
C GLY A 306 11.66 6.78 -7.11
N LYS A 307 11.38 7.86 -6.38
CA LYS A 307 10.78 7.85 -5.05
C LYS A 307 9.42 8.56 -5.11
N GLY A 308 8.52 8.16 -4.24
CA GLY A 308 7.22 8.82 -4.10
C GLY A 308 6.39 8.15 -3.03
N GLY A 309 5.08 8.28 -3.15
CA GLY A 309 4.16 7.72 -2.19
C GLY A 309 2.73 8.16 -2.45
N LEU A 310 1.85 7.62 -1.63
CA LEU A 310 0.42 7.86 -1.69
C LEU A 310 -0.16 7.77 -0.28
N GLU A 311 -1.35 8.34 -0.10
CA GLU A 311 -2.17 8.08 1.07
C GLU A 311 -3.35 7.21 0.65
N PHE A 312 -3.69 6.20 1.47
CA PHE A 312 -4.83 5.34 1.23
C PHE A 312 -5.70 5.18 2.47
N ARG A 313 -6.98 4.88 2.26
CA ARG A 313 -7.88 4.41 3.32
C ARG A 313 -8.81 3.33 2.80
N VAL A 314 -9.28 2.50 3.71
CA VAL A 314 -10.32 1.51 3.42
C VAL A 314 -11.64 2.05 3.94
N VAL A 315 -12.63 2.20 3.06
CA VAL A 315 -13.98 2.67 3.41
C VAL A 315 -14.99 1.53 3.22
N ASN A 316 -16.02 1.53 4.05
CA ASN A 316 -17.15 0.62 3.90
C ASN A 316 -18.26 1.33 3.12
N VAL A 317 -18.73 0.71 2.04
CA VAL A 317 -19.77 1.25 1.16
C VAL A 317 -21.18 0.91 1.67
N ASP A 318 -21.35 -0.10 2.56
CA ASP A 318 -22.64 -0.47 3.16
C ASP A 318 -22.65 -0.43 4.69
N SER A 319 -23.46 0.43 5.28
CA SER A 319 -23.57 0.65 6.74
C SER A 319 -24.07 -0.56 7.56
N LYS A 320 -24.58 -1.63 6.93
CA LYS A 320 -25.24 -2.76 7.63
C LYS A 320 -24.44 -4.06 7.73
N ALA A 321 -23.29 -4.20 7.05
CA ALA A 321 -22.60 -5.50 6.89
C ALA A 321 -21.17 -5.56 7.49
N LEU A 322 -20.87 -4.77 8.53
CA LEU A 322 -19.51 -4.68 9.07
C LEU A 322 -19.09 -5.94 9.89
N SER A 323 -20.03 -6.66 10.51
CA SER A 323 -19.70 -7.66 11.54
C SER A 323 -19.09 -8.96 11.02
N SER A 324 -19.33 -9.35 9.76
CA SER A 324 -18.83 -10.62 9.21
C SER A 324 -17.46 -10.52 8.53
N SER A 325 -17.00 -9.31 8.23
CA SER A 325 -15.78 -9.09 7.41
C SER A 325 -14.59 -8.50 8.18
N LEU A 326 -14.84 -7.92 9.35
CA LEU A 326 -13.80 -7.44 10.27
C LEU A 326 -12.91 -8.61 10.70
N GLY A 327 -11.59 -8.46 10.52
CA GLY A 327 -10.59 -9.45 10.92
C GLY A 327 -10.14 -10.45 9.84
N GLN A 328 -10.79 -10.49 8.66
CA GLN A 328 -10.28 -11.30 7.54
C GLN A 328 -8.93 -10.79 7.04
N LYS A 329 -8.04 -11.72 6.68
CA LYS A 329 -6.75 -11.40 6.08
C LYS A 329 -6.97 -10.87 4.67
N ARG A 330 -6.48 -9.66 4.42
CA ARG A 330 -6.51 -8.99 3.11
C ARG A 330 -5.10 -8.64 2.67
N PHE A 331 -4.95 -8.34 1.40
CA PHE A 331 -3.70 -7.84 0.84
C PHE A 331 -3.97 -6.56 0.05
N LEU A 332 -3.07 -5.58 0.15
CA LEU A 332 -3.09 -4.38 -0.68
C LEU A 332 -2.30 -4.68 -1.95
N TYR A 333 -2.94 -4.64 -3.11
CA TYR A 333 -2.32 -4.77 -4.42
C TYR A 333 -2.13 -3.37 -5.00
N ILE A 334 -0.88 -2.93 -5.09
CA ILE A 334 -0.50 -1.61 -5.56
C ILE A 334 0.03 -1.71 -6.98
N TYR A 335 -0.60 -0.96 -7.89
CA TYR A 335 -0.32 -1.03 -9.32
C TYR A 335 -0.41 0.37 -9.97
N PRO A 336 0.42 0.66 -10.97
CA PRO A 336 0.32 1.87 -11.77
C PRO A 336 -0.88 1.87 -12.70
N ILE A 337 -1.44 3.07 -12.89
CA ILE A 337 -2.58 3.32 -13.76
C ILE A 337 -2.25 4.27 -14.91
N MET A 338 -1.25 5.15 -14.75
CA MET A 338 -0.94 6.19 -15.72
C MET A 338 0.50 6.67 -15.59
N LYS A 339 1.12 6.97 -16.74
CA LYS A 339 2.43 7.61 -16.86
C LYS A 339 2.23 9.13 -16.94
N MET A 340 3.00 9.89 -16.17
CA MET A 340 2.97 11.35 -16.15
C MET A 340 4.14 11.88 -17.00
N VAL A 341 3.86 12.68 -18.03
CA VAL A 341 4.87 13.20 -18.97
C VAL A 341 4.99 14.72 -18.92
N ASP A 342 6.15 15.25 -19.30
CA ASP A 342 6.35 16.68 -19.50
C ASP A 342 5.64 17.13 -20.79
N GLN A 343 4.69 18.08 -20.70
CA GLN A 343 4.03 18.67 -21.88
C GLN A 343 4.86 19.77 -22.55
N GLU A 344 6.03 20.09 -22.00
CA GLU A 344 6.93 21.13 -22.53
C GLU A 344 8.00 20.48 -23.39
N ASN A 345 7.74 20.30 -24.69
CA ASN A 345 8.71 20.58 -25.76
C ASN A 345 8.08 20.31 -27.13
N GLY A 346 7.54 21.36 -27.73
CA GLY A 346 7.35 21.48 -29.18
C GLY A 346 8.67 21.67 -29.93
N PHE A 347 9.66 20.81 -29.69
CA PHE A 347 10.90 20.76 -30.47
C PHE A 347 11.18 19.33 -30.92
N THR A 348 10.83 19.09 -32.18
CA THR A 348 11.29 17.95 -32.98
C THR A 348 12.79 18.07 -33.22
N HIS A 349 13.61 17.26 -32.54
CA HIS A 349 14.89 16.82 -33.07
C HIS A 349 15.23 15.41 -32.54
N GLY A 350 15.31 14.47 -33.47
CA GLY A 350 15.73 13.08 -33.24
C GLY A 350 14.55 12.14 -33.05
N GLY A 351 14.25 11.33 -34.08
CA GLY A 351 13.27 10.25 -33.97
C GLY A 351 13.71 9.25 -32.92
N CYS A 352 13.07 9.28 -31.76
CA CYS A 352 13.08 8.18 -30.81
C CYS A 352 11.63 7.78 -30.63
N ASP A 353 11.31 6.52 -30.94
CA ASP A 353 9.98 5.95 -30.88
C ASP A 353 9.36 6.21 -29.49
N GLU A 354 8.21 6.89 -29.44
CA GLU A 354 7.50 7.19 -28.18
C GLU A 354 7.14 5.91 -27.39
N ASN A 355 7.12 4.75 -28.05
CA ASN A 355 6.90 3.43 -27.45
C ASN A 355 8.10 2.88 -26.64
N GLU A 356 9.32 3.39 -26.85
CA GLU A 356 10.53 2.82 -26.22
C GLU A 356 10.72 3.23 -24.75
N ARG A 357 10.11 4.34 -24.29
CA ARG A 357 10.29 4.86 -22.91
C ARG A 357 9.22 4.40 -21.92
N GLU A 358 8.54 3.30 -22.20
CA GLU A 358 7.53 2.73 -21.30
C GLU A 358 8.18 1.68 -20.39
N LEU A 359 8.26 1.98 -19.09
CA LEU A 359 8.77 1.04 -18.08
C LEU A 359 7.81 -0.13 -17.89
N SER A 360 8.34 -1.35 -17.72
CA SER A 360 7.54 -2.47 -17.23
C SER A 360 7.68 -2.55 -15.71
N LEU A 361 6.57 -2.43 -14.99
CA LEU A 361 6.56 -2.48 -13.52
C LEU A 361 6.04 -3.83 -13.01
N VAL A 362 6.79 -4.41 -12.07
CA VAL A 362 6.37 -5.56 -11.28
C VAL A 362 5.52 -5.06 -10.10
N PRO A 363 4.23 -5.46 -10.00
CA PRO A 363 3.32 -5.01 -8.95
C PRO A 363 3.81 -5.35 -7.54
N LEU A 364 3.40 -4.52 -6.57
CA LEU A 364 3.66 -4.74 -5.15
C LEU A 364 2.38 -5.23 -4.47
N VAL A 365 2.50 -6.27 -3.66
CA VAL A 365 1.45 -6.73 -2.77
C VAL A 365 1.93 -6.65 -1.33
N VAL A 366 1.13 -6.03 -0.47
CA VAL A 366 1.45 -5.81 0.95
C VAL A 366 0.41 -6.55 1.80
N GLY A 367 0.86 -7.46 2.65
CA GLY A 367 -0.04 -8.20 3.54
C GLY A 367 0.60 -9.41 4.24
N PRO A 368 -0.22 -10.24 4.93
CA PRO A 368 -1.62 -10.00 5.19
C PRO A 368 -1.82 -8.78 6.11
N ILE A 369 -2.90 -8.05 5.89
CA ILE A 369 -3.41 -7.01 6.79
C ILE A 369 -4.79 -7.42 7.32
N HIS A 370 -5.15 -6.89 8.48
CA HIS A 370 -6.47 -7.03 9.09
C HIS A 370 -7.22 -5.72 8.97
N ILE A 371 -8.41 -5.76 8.36
CA ILE A 371 -9.30 -4.61 8.37
C ILE A 371 -10.05 -4.59 9.71
N VAL A 372 -9.92 -3.50 10.45
CA VAL A 372 -10.44 -3.36 11.82
C VAL A 372 -11.26 -2.09 12.01
N ASN A 373 -11.97 -1.99 13.13
CA ASN A 373 -12.67 -0.77 13.57
C ASN A 373 -11.98 -0.23 14.84
N CYS A 374 -11.89 1.08 14.95
CA CYS A 374 -11.36 1.78 16.12
C CYS A 374 -12.02 1.35 17.43
N ASN A 375 -13.33 1.06 17.42
CA ASN A 375 -14.09 0.70 18.63
C ASN A 375 -13.71 -0.68 19.19
N SER A 376 -13.36 -1.63 18.32
CA SER A 376 -12.94 -2.97 18.73
C SER A 376 -11.42 -3.11 18.91
N HIS A 377 -10.63 -2.17 18.38
CA HIS A 377 -9.16 -2.21 18.40
C HIS A 377 -8.52 -0.89 18.86
N PHE A 378 -9.06 -0.29 19.92
CA PHE A 378 -8.65 1.04 20.43
C PHE A 378 -7.15 1.16 20.74
N THR A 379 -6.50 0.10 21.23
CA THR A 379 -5.06 0.11 21.57
C THR A 379 -4.12 0.28 20.37
N SER A 380 -4.62 0.01 19.16
CA SER A 380 -3.86 0.18 17.90
C SER A 380 -4.29 1.42 17.11
N CYS A 381 -5.22 2.21 17.65
CA CYS A 381 -5.67 3.44 17.05
C CYS A 381 -4.97 4.61 17.75
N ILE A 382 -4.16 5.36 17.00
CA ILE A 382 -3.39 6.49 17.56
C ILE A 382 -4.29 7.60 18.13
N ASN A 383 -5.55 7.66 17.68
CA ASN A 383 -6.53 8.63 18.14
C ASN A 383 -7.20 8.19 19.46
N HIS A 384 -7.25 6.89 19.76
CA HIS A 384 -7.75 6.38 21.05
C HIS A 384 -6.64 6.41 22.12
N LYS A 385 -6.36 7.57 22.70
CA LYS A 385 -5.65 7.63 23.99
C LYS A 385 -6.63 7.19 25.09
N LEU A 386 -6.18 6.27 25.96
CA LEU A 386 -6.88 5.88 27.18
C LEU A 386 -7.23 7.15 27.99
N ALA A 387 -8.50 7.53 27.98
CA ALA A 387 -9.05 8.42 28.98
C ALA A 387 -9.09 7.64 30.30
N ASN A 388 -7.96 7.60 31.01
CA ASN A 388 -7.87 7.46 32.46
C ASN A 388 -6.39 7.49 32.89
N GLY A 389 -5.91 8.69 33.20
CA GLY A 389 -4.96 8.85 34.27
C GLY A 389 -5.66 8.52 35.58
N ASN A 390 -5.74 7.25 35.94
CA ASN A 390 -6.02 6.82 37.30
C ASN A 390 -4.99 5.76 37.66
N ASN A 391 -3.92 6.23 38.30
CA ASN A 391 -3.09 5.40 39.16
C ASN A 391 -4.00 4.80 40.24
N TYR A 392 -4.47 3.56 40.04
CA TYR A 392 -4.78 2.70 41.17
C TYR A 392 -3.47 2.05 41.64
N LEU A 393 -2.56 2.89 42.14
CA LEU A 393 -1.64 2.48 43.18
C LEU A 393 -2.41 2.65 44.48
N SER A 394 -3.12 1.60 44.89
CA SER A 394 -3.67 1.48 46.22
C SER A 394 -2.49 1.52 47.20
N THR A 395 -2.24 2.67 47.80
CA THR A 395 -1.34 2.81 48.95
C THR A 395 -2.02 2.21 50.18
N PRO A 396 -1.39 1.30 50.94
CA PRO A 396 -1.77 1.06 52.31
C PRO A 396 -1.16 2.17 53.19
N ASP A 397 -2.00 2.72 54.06
CA ASP A 397 -1.67 3.70 55.10
C ASP A 397 -0.64 3.14 56.12
N PRO A 398 0.12 4.01 56.81
CA PRO A 398 1.37 3.71 57.48
C PRO A 398 1.16 3.36 58.96
N THR A 399 1.78 2.27 59.41
CA THR A 399 2.06 2.06 60.84
C THR A 399 3.49 1.57 61.06
N SER A 400 4.35 2.52 61.46
CA SER A 400 5.52 2.33 62.36
C SER A 400 6.80 1.65 61.78
N PRO A 401 7.99 1.80 62.40
CA PRO A 401 8.98 2.83 62.02
C PRO A 401 10.42 2.28 61.77
N GLY A 402 11.30 3.12 61.20
CA GLY A 402 12.75 2.88 61.05
C GLY A 402 13.12 2.30 59.67
N ASP A 403 14.15 2.72 58.94
CA ASP A 403 15.30 3.56 59.23
C ASP A 403 15.75 4.29 57.94
N GLU A 404 16.48 5.39 58.13
CA GLU A 404 17.20 6.15 57.11
C GLU A 404 18.22 5.28 56.35
N SER A 405 18.31 5.40 55.01
CA SER A 405 19.58 5.70 54.31
C SER A 405 19.44 5.70 52.78
N THR A 406 19.71 6.88 52.21
CA THR A 406 20.46 7.19 50.97
C THR A 406 20.61 6.18 49.82
N LEU A 407 20.30 6.72 48.62
CA LEU A 407 20.85 6.44 47.28
C LEU A 407 22.10 5.56 47.21
N GLN A 408 22.02 4.43 46.48
CA GLN A 408 22.84 4.14 45.28
C GLN A 408 22.53 2.76 44.68
N ASP A 409 22.70 2.68 43.36
CA ASP A 409 22.96 1.48 42.55
C ASP A 409 21.83 0.44 42.33
N PHE A 410 21.07 0.65 41.25
CA PHE A 410 20.26 -0.40 40.62
C PHE A 410 21.16 -1.42 39.91
N LYS A 411 21.59 -2.46 40.62
CA LYS A 411 22.04 -3.73 40.02
C LYS A 411 20.87 -4.71 39.92
N PHE A 412 20.61 -5.14 38.69
CA PHE A 412 19.77 -6.29 38.38
C PHE A 412 20.39 -7.56 38.98
N HIS A 413 19.68 -8.27 39.86
CA HIS A 413 19.57 -9.73 39.75
C HIS A 413 18.38 -10.33 40.51
N SER A 414 17.76 -11.26 39.79
CA SER A 414 16.69 -12.21 40.07
C SER A 414 16.42 -12.68 41.50
N SER A 415 15.13 -12.70 41.85
CA SER A 415 14.53 -13.69 42.74
C SER A 415 13.25 -14.25 42.12
N GLN A 416 13.18 -15.58 42.03
CA GLN A 416 12.00 -16.34 41.68
C GLN A 416 11.02 -16.31 42.86
N GLU A 417 9.78 -15.89 42.63
CA GLU A 417 8.59 -16.67 43.04
C GLU A 417 7.30 -16.11 42.42
N THR A 418 6.71 -16.97 41.59
CA THR A 418 5.27 -17.21 41.38
C THR A 418 4.30 -16.03 41.38
N SER A 419 4.30 -15.27 40.28
CA SER A 419 3.09 -14.61 39.79
C SER A 419 2.74 -15.18 38.42
N ARG A 420 1.46 -15.53 38.23
CA ARG A 420 0.91 -15.93 36.92
C ARG A 420 1.11 -14.77 35.96
N LYS A 421 2.23 -14.78 35.22
CA LYS A 421 2.43 -13.95 34.05
C LYS A 421 1.33 -14.30 33.06
N THR A 422 0.31 -13.46 32.94
CA THR A 422 -0.40 -13.31 31.67
C THR A 422 0.64 -12.88 30.67
N LYS A 423 1.20 -13.88 29.98
CA LYS A 423 2.08 -13.73 28.84
C LYS A 423 1.39 -12.74 27.90
N CYS A 424 2.04 -11.63 27.56
CA CYS A 424 1.58 -10.79 26.48
C CYS A 424 1.31 -11.72 25.28
N SER A 425 0.06 -11.82 24.83
CA SER A 425 -0.37 -12.86 23.89
C SER A 425 0.08 -12.61 22.44
N TRP A 426 0.98 -11.65 22.23
CA TRP A 426 1.31 -11.12 20.92
C TRP A 426 2.79 -11.39 20.62
N GLY A 427 3.04 -12.42 19.80
CA GLY A 427 4.38 -12.73 19.29
C GLY A 427 4.85 -11.72 18.25
N MET A 428 6.17 -11.60 18.05
CA MET A 428 6.80 -10.68 17.09
C MET A 428 6.31 -10.89 15.64
N ASP A 429 5.84 -12.10 15.32
CA ASP A 429 5.27 -12.45 14.02
C ASP A 429 3.91 -11.77 13.74
N ASN A 430 3.20 -11.27 14.77
CA ASN A 430 1.91 -10.58 14.60
C ASN A 430 2.04 -9.14 14.07
N TYR A 431 3.26 -8.64 13.87
CA TYR A 431 3.53 -7.27 13.41
C TYR A 431 4.18 -7.18 12.03
N LEU A 432 4.55 -8.31 11.42
CA LEU A 432 5.28 -8.31 10.15
C LEU A 432 4.30 -8.36 8.98
N VAL A 433 3.95 -7.18 8.48
CA VAL A 433 3.34 -7.07 7.15
C VAL A 433 4.43 -7.35 6.12
N HIS A 434 4.20 -8.35 5.28
CA HIS A 434 5.17 -8.77 4.27
C HIS A 434 4.87 -8.15 2.91
N ASN A 435 5.91 -8.08 2.09
CA ASN A 435 5.85 -7.62 0.72
C ASN A 435 5.99 -8.82 -0.23
N TYR A 436 5.19 -8.82 -1.28
CA TYR A 436 5.19 -9.83 -2.34
C TYR A 436 5.12 -9.16 -3.70
N ARG A 437 5.45 -9.92 -4.74
CA ARG A 437 5.07 -9.63 -6.12
C ARG A 437 3.76 -10.34 -6.41
N GLY A 438 2.79 -9.61 -6.95
CA GLY A 438 1.50 -10.16 -7.36
C GLY A 438 1.45 -10.27 -8.87
N PHE A 439 1.02 -11.43 -9.38
CA PHE A 439 0.83 -11.66 -10.81
C PHE A 439 -0.58 -12.16 -11.06
N ILE A 440 -1.29 -11.49 -11.98
CA ILE A 440 -2.63 -11.89 -12.41
C ILE A 440 -2.55 -13.16 -13.25
N LEU A 441 -3.37 -14.15 -12.88
CA LEU A 441 -3.59 -15.38 -13.63
C LEU A 441 -4.83 -15.24 -14.54
N PRO A 442 -4.97 -16.07 -15.59
CA PRO A 442 -6.06 -15.93 -16.58
C PRO A 442 -7.48 -16.09 -16.02
N ASN A 443 -7.61 -16.67 -14.82
CA ASN A 443 -8.87 -16.86 -14.10
C ASN A 443 -9.11 -15.77 -13.05
N GLU A 444 -8.46 -14.61 -13.19
CA GLU A 444 -8.50 -13.47 -12.27
C GLU A 444 -8.00 -13.77 -10.85
N LYS A 445 -7.39 -14.94 -10.63
CA LYS A 445 -6.66 -15.25 -9.40
C LYS A 445 -5.28 -14.60 -9.44
N TYR A 446 -4.63 -14.56 -8.29
CA TYR A 446 -3.30 -13.98 -8.14
C TYR A 446 -2.31 -15.04 -7.68
N LEU A 447 -1.13 -15.05 -8.30
CA LEU A 447 0.05 -15.72 -7.79
C LEU A 447 0.88 -14.70 -6.99
N LEU A 448 1.16 -15.00 -5.72
CA LEU A 448 1.99 -14.15 -4.87
C LEU A 448 3.38 -14.75 -4.69
N ILE A 449 4.44 -13.98 -4.96
CA ILE A 449 5.83 -14.42 -4.77
C ILE A 449 6.52 -13.53 -3.75
N LYS A 450 7.00 -14.12 -2.66
CA LYS A 450 7.88 -13.47 -1.71
C LYS A 450 9.29 -13.39 -2.29
N GLU A 451 9.86 -12.20 -2.25
CA GLU A 451 11.29 -11.97 -2.47
C GLU A 451 11.96 -11.68 -1.12
N LEU A 452 13.18 -12.18 -0.94
CA LEU A 452 14.02 -11.98 0.23
C LEU A 452 15.36 -11.41 -0.21
N TRP A 453 15.61 -10.14 0.07
CA TRP A 453 16.80 -9.45 -0.43
C TRP A 453 18.08 -9.88 0.31
N ASP A 454 17.93 -10.34 1.55
CA ASP A 454 18.96 -10.80 2.47
C ASP A 454 19.49 -12.21 2.14
N VAL A 455 18.73 -13.04 1.42
CA VAL A 455 19.17 -14.40 1.03
C VAL A 455 19.96 -14.41 -0.29
N GLY A 456 20.30 -13.25 -0.84
CA GLY A 456 21.15 -13.11 -2.02
C GLY A 456 20.45 -13.47 -3.34
N ILE A 457 21.21 -14.07 -4.26
CA ILE A 457 20.79 -14.37 -5.64
C ILE A 457 19.46 -15.16 -5.74
N PRO A 458 19.21 -16.24 -4.97
CA PRO A 458 17.96 -17.00 -5.10
C PRO A 458 16.74 -16.26 -4.53
N GLY A 459 16.95 -15.15 -3.82
CA GLY A 459 15.90 -14.40 -3.13
C GLY A 459 15.02 -13.54 -4.03
N LYS A 460 15.31 -13.47 -5.34
CA LYS A 460 14.68 -12.53 -6.27
C LYS A 460 14.10 -13.25 -7.47
N VAL A 461 13.05 -12.69 -8.05
CA VAL A 461 12.62 -13.08 -9.40
C VAL A 461 13.51 -12.35 -10.39
N TRP A 462 14.25 -13.09 -11.21
CA TRP A 462 15.13 -12.48 -12.22
C TRP A 462 14.40 -12.26 -13.54
N ASP A 463 14.83 -11.24 -14.29
CA ASP A 463 14.11 -10.76 -15.48
C ASP A 463 13.87 -11.86 -16.53
N SER A 464 14.84 -12.76 -16.75
CA SER A 464 14.66 -13.87 -17.70
C SER A 464 13.49 -14.80 -17.32
N ALA A 465 13.14 -14.88 -16.05
CA ALA A 465 12.02 -15.69 -15.59
C ALA A 465 10.68 -15.13 -16.09
N PHE A 466 10.49 -13.80 -16.09
CA PHE A 466 9.29 -13.16 -16.64
C PHE A 466 9.12 -13.48 -18.12
N ILE A 467 10.22 -13.37 -18.87
CA ILE A 467 10.23 -13.61 -20.32
C ILE A 467 9.91 -15.07 -20.64
N VAL A 468 10.56 -16.02 -19.97
CA VAL A 468 10.28 -17.45 -20.17
C VAL A 468 8.82 -17.79 -19.81
N VAL A 469 8.31 -17.24 -18.71
CA VAL A 469 6.90 -17.42 -18.32
C VAL A 469 5.96 -16.87 -19.38
N GLN A 470 6.19 -15.66 -19.89
CA GLN A 470 5.35 -15.06 -20.91
C GLN A 470 5.37 -15.88 -22.21
N MET A 471 6.55 -16.35 -22.65
CA MET A 471 6.66 -17.25 -23.81
C MET A 471 5.82 -18.51 -23.64
N PHE A 472 5.91 -19.15 -22.48
CA PHE A 472 5.15 -20.37 -22.23
C PHE A 472 3.67 -20.11 -22.01
N LYS A 473 3.29 -18.99 -21.39
CA LYS A 473 1.90 -18.53 -21.28
C LYS A 473 1.28 -18.45 -22.68
N ASP A 474 1.95 -17.78 -23.62
CA ASP A 474 1.47 -17.66 -25.01
C ASP A 474 1.37 -19.02 -25.71
N ARG A 475 2.38 -19.89 -25.54
CA ARG A 475 2.37 -21.25 -26.12
C ARG A 475 1.28 -22.13 -25.52
N ILE A 476 1.05 -22.06 -24.21
CA ILE A 476 -0.01 -22.81 -23.51
C ILE A 476 -1.39 -22.31 -23.95
N PHE A 477 -1.55 -21.00 -24.17
CA PHE A 477 -2.81 -20.48 -24.71
C PHE A 477 -3.08 -20.95 -26.14
N GLN A 478 -2.02 -21.09 -26.96
CA GLN A 478 -2.13 -21.63 -28.32
C GLN A 478 -2.36 -23.15 -28.33
N ASP A 479 -1.67 -23.88 -27.47
CA ASP A 479 -1.79 -25.33 -27.27
C ASP A 479 -1.85 -25.67 -25.77
N PRO A 480 -3.06 -25.75 -25.18
CA PRO A 480 -3.23 -26.11 -23.77
C PRO A 480 -2.68 -27.49 -23.40
N GLY A 481 -2.43 -28.35 -24.40
CA GLY A 481 -1.90 -29.70 -24.21
C GLY A 481 -0.39 -29.76 -24.01
N ILE A 482 0.37 -28.70 -24.30
CA ILE A 482 1.84 -28.73 -24.35
C ILE A 482 2.50 -29.27 -23.07
N PHE A 483 1.93 -28.96 -21.91
CA PHE A 483 2.43 -29.36 -20.59
C PHE A 483 1.61 -30.45 -19.90
N ARG A 484 0.48 -30.87 -20.47
CA ARG A 484 -0.40 -31.85 -19.82
C ARG A 484 0.28 -33.22 -19.78
N GLY A 485 0.34 -33.82 -18.59
CA GLY A 485 1.00 -35.11 -18.36
C GLY A 485 2.52 -35.10 -18.55
N LYS A 486 3.14 -33.91 -18.62
CA LYS A 486 4.59 -33.75 -18.79
C LYS A 486 5.32 -33.57 -17.47
N ARG A 487 6.61 -33.88 -17.47
CA ARG A 487 7.52 -33.58 -16.37
C ARG A 487 8.37 -32.36 -16.72
N ILE A 488 8.22 -31.32 -15.94
CA ILE A 488 8.83 -30.00 -16.16
C ILE A 488 9.79 -29.73 -15.00
N LEU A 489 11.06 -29.48 -15.30
CA LEU A 489 12.08 -29.10 -14.34
C LEU A 489 12.31 -27.59 -14.41
N ASP A 490 12.10 -26.88 -13.33
CA ASP A 490 12.60 -25.52 -13.14
C ASP A 490 13.94 -25.59 -12.39
N LEU A 491 15.04 -25.42 -13.13
CA LEU A 491 16.41 -25.56 -12.64
C LEU A 491 16.91 -24.23 -12.07
N SER A 492 17.36 -24.26 -10.82
CA SER A 492 17.79 -23.07 -10.08
C SER A 492 16.72 -21.98 -10.09
N THR A 493 15.53 -22.38 -9.63
CA THR A 493 14.29 -21.60 -9.69
C THR A 493 14.32 -20.33 -8.81
N GLY A 494 15.27 -20.22 -7.88
CA GLY A 494 15.36 -19.13 -6.92
C GLY A 494 14.12 -19.05 -6.04
N THR A 495 13.22 -18.13 -6.36
CA THR A 495 11.96 -17.92 -5.62
C THR A 495 10.89 -18.97 -5.89
N GLY A 496 11.00 -19.75 -6.98
CA GLY A 496 9.93 -20.65 -7.43
C GLY A 496 9.01 -20.05 -8.50
N PHE A 497 9.19 -18.77 -8.87
CA PHE A 497 8.21 -18.04 -9.69
C PHE A 497 7.85 -18.73 -11.01
N ALA A 498 8.84 -19.09 -11.84
CA ALA A 498 8.56 -19.61 -13.18
C ALA A 498 7.77 -20.92 -13.12
N GLY A 499 8.26 -21.90 -12.36
CA GLY A 499 7.58 -23.17 -12.20
C GLY A 499 6.21 -23.06 -11.52
N LEU A 500 6.06 -22.24 -10.46
CA LEU A 500 4.77 -22.05 -9.79
C LEU A 500 3.74 -21.35 -10.69
N TYR A 501 4.17 -20.36 -11.48
CA TYR A 501 3.29 -19.68 -12.42
C TYR A 501 2.78 -20.65 -13.51
N LEU A 502 3.69 -21.41 -14.12
CA LEU A 502 3.34 -22.37 -15.17
C LEU A 502 2.47 -23.52 -14.62
N ALA A 503 2.77 -24.00 -13.41
CA ALA A 503 1.90 -24.94 -12.71
C ALA A 503 0.48 -24.37 -12.51
N SER A 504 0.38 -23.08 -12.15
CA SER A 504 -0.90 -22.41 -11.91
C SER A 504 -1.70 -22.23 -13.20
N LEU A 505 -1.03 -21.95 -14.33
CA LEU A 505 -1.66 -21.90 -15.65
C LEU A 505 -2.26 -23.26 -16.03
N VAL A 506 -1.46 -24.34 -15.94
CA VAL A 506 -1.93 -25.68 -16.25
C VAL A 506 -3.11 -26.06 -15.35
N ALA A 507 -3.03 -25.76 -14.04
CA ALA A 507 -4.10 -26.04 -13.10
C ALA A 507 -5.39 -25.22 -13.38
N GLY A 508 -5.26 -24.00 -13.92
CA GLY A 508 -6.39 -23.11 -14.20
C GLY A 508 -7.17 -23.44 -15.49
N LEU A 509 -6.52 -24.05 -16.48
CA LEU A 509 -7.11 -24.35 -17.79
C LEU A 509 -7.98 -25.62 -17.80
N SER A 510 -7.88 -26.44 -16.76
CA SER A 510 -8.57 -27.72 -16.62
C SER A 510 -10.03 -27.57 -16.20
N ARG A 511 -10.92 -27.13 -17.10
CA ARG A 511 -12.37 -27.05 -16.80
C ARG A 511 -13.33 -27.52 -17.89
N SER A 512 -12.86 -28.13 -18.97
CA SER A 512 -13.79 -28.64 -19.98
C SER A 512 -13.44 -30.06 -20.43
N GLY A 513 -14.23 -31.02 -19.95
CA GLY A 513 -14.28 -32.38 -20.49
C GLY A 513 -14.21 -33.47 -19.42
N ASN A 514 -15.16 -34.41 -19.50
CA ASN A 514 -15.15 -35.73 -18.85
C ASN A 514 -14.01 -36.60 -19.42
N SER A 515 -12.78 -36.11 -19.30
CA SER A 515 -11.60 -36.76 -19.83
C SER A 515 -10.95 -37.54 -18.69
N GLU A 516 -11.04 -38.88 -18.78
CA GLU A 516 -10.26 -39.88 -18.03
C GLU A 516 -8.74 -39.72 -18.30
N HIS A 517 -8.18 -38.54 -18.07
CA HIS A 517 -6.78 -38.28 -18.34
C HIS A 517 -5.93 -38.81 -17.19
N LYS A 518 -5.25 -39.91 -17.50
CA LYS A 518 -4.55 -40.78 -16.55
C LYS A 518 -3.21 -40.23 -16.02
N PHE A 519 -2.71 -39.12 -16.57
CA PHE A 519 -1.34 -38.64 -16.31
C PHE A 519 -1.32 -37.20 -15.79
N LYS A 520 -0.81 -37.04 -14.56
CA LYS A 520 -0.61 -35.74 -13.90
C LYS A 520 0.63 -35.04 -14.47
N THR A 521 0.55 -33.72 -14.66
CA THR A 521 1.72 -32.85 -14.92
C THR A 521 2.54 -32.73 -13.65
N ASN A 522 3.85 -32.93 -13.73
CA ASN A 522 4.75 -32.84 -12.59
C ASN A 522 5.74 -31.67 -12.81
N VAL A 523 5.67 -30.67 -11.93
CA VAL A 523 6.58 -29.52 -11.93
C VAL A 523 7.57 -29.68 -10.78
N ILE A 524 8.85 -29.81 -11.13
CA ILE A 524 9.95 -30.04 -10.20
C ILE A 524 10.74 -28.75 -10.07
N LEU A 525 10.69 -28.15 -8.90
CA LEU A 525 11.40 -26.94 -8.54
C LEU A 525 12.72 -27.32 -7.86
N THR A 526 13.85 -26.89 -8.43
CA THR A 526 15.17 -27.23 -7.87
C THR A 526 16.05 -26.04 -7.64
N ASP A 527 16.83 -26.08 -6.56
CA ASP A 527 17.87 -25.11 -6.23
C ASP A 527 18.83 -25.69 -5.19
N LEU A 528 19.77 -24.89 -4.69
CA LEU A 528 20.61 -25.20 -3.54
C LEU A 528 19.78 -25.29 -2.25
N GLU A 529 20.30 -26.04 -1.27
CA GLU A 529 19.58 -26.35 -0.02
C GLU A 529 19.05 -25.09 0.70
N HIS A 530 19.85 -24.02 0.72
CA HIS A 530 19.49 -22.77 1.40
C HIS A 530 18.30 -22.04 0.76
N ALA A 531 18.04 -22.24 -0.53
CA ALA A 531 16.93 -21.60 -1.24
C ALA A 531 15.60 -22.35 -1.07
N LEU A 532 15.63 -23.64 -0.70
CA LEU A 532 14.42 -24.48 -0.64
C LEU A 532 13.37 -23.96 0.35
N ASN A 533 13.77 -23.29 1.42
CA ASN A 533 12.83 -22.72 2.39
C ASN A 533 11.99 -21.60 1.78
N LEU A 534 12.59 -20.73 0.96
CA LEU A 534 11.87 -19.68 0.24
C LEU A 534 10.90 -20.28 -0.79
N ILE A 535 11.35 -21.28 -1.55
CA ILE A 535 10.51 -21.99 -2.54
C ILE A 535 9.30 -22.63 -1.85
N ARG A 536 9.51 -23.31 -0.72
CA ARG A 536 8.41 -23.92 0.06
C ARG A 536 7.45 -22.87 0.62
N ALA A 537 7.96 -21.73 1.08
CA ALA A 537 7.12 -20.63 1.54
C ALA A 537 6.24 -20.08 0.41
N ASN A 538 6.82 -19.85 -0.77
CA ASN A 538 6.08 -19.40 -1.95
C ASN A 538 5.09 -20.44 -2.47
N TYR A 539 5.43 -21.73 -2.47
CA TYR A 539 4.48 -22.78 -2.78
C TYR A 539 3.31 -22.79 -1.78
N THR A 540 3.59 -22.73 -0.48
CA THR A 540 2.57 -22.74 0.59
C THR A 540 1.64 -21.54 0.49
N LEU A 541 2.17 -20.36 0.19
CA LEU A 541 1.40 -19.13 -0.01
C LEU A 541 0.36 -19.27 -1.14
N ASN A 542 0.66 -20.08 -2.14
CA ASN A 542 -0.17 -20.27 -3.34
C ASN A 542 -0.86 -21.64 -3.38
N LYS A 543 -0.83 -22.41 -2.30
CA LYS A 543 -1.25 -23.83 -2.28
C LYS A 543 -2.68 -24.04 -2.82
N LYS A 544 -3.58 -23.12 -2.51
CA LYS A 544 -4.99 -23.11 -2.98
C LYS A 544 -5.16 -23.05 -4.50
N LEU A 545 -4.15 -22.56 -5.23
CA LEU A 545 -4.17 -22.57 -6.70
C LEU A 545 -4.04 -23.99 -7.27
N PHE A 546 -3.47 -24.92 -6.49
CA PHE A 546 -3.18 -26.29 -6.90
C PHE A 546 -4.11 -27.31 -6.24
N GLU A 547 -4.55 -27.08 -5.00
CA GLU A 547 -5.35 -28.05 -4.21
C GLU A 547 -6.69 -28.44 -4.84
N SER A 548 -7.33 -27.53 -5.58
CA SER A 548 -8.59 -27.84 -6.26
C SER A 548 -8.41 -28.67 -7.54
N ASN A 549 -7.18 -28.94 -7.96
CA ASN A 549 -6.87 -29.61 -9.21
C ASN A 549 -5.87 -30.76 -9.00
N ASP A 550 -6.36 -31.98 -9.14
CA ASP A 550 -5.56 -33.20 -9.04
C ASP A 550 -4.57 -33.43 -10.20
N GLU A 551 -4.58 -32.59 -11.25
CA GLU A 551 -3.76 -32.78 -12.45
C GLU A 551 -2.31 -32.29 -12.31
N VAL A 552 -1.98 -31.48 -11.30
CA VAL A 552 -0.63 -30.92 -11.13
C VAL A 552 0.01 -31.39 -9.84
N ILE A 553 1.23 -31.93 -9.95
CA ILE A 553 2.11 -32.30 -8.83
C ILE A 553 3.24 -31.28 -8.79
N ILE A 554 3.56 -30.76 -7.60
CA ILE A 554 4.74 -29.90 -7.38
C ILE A 554 5.72 -30.62 -6.46
N GLU A 555 6.97 -30.78 -6.93
CA GLU A 555 8.07 -31.35 -6.16
C GLU A 555 9.13 -30.27 -5.91
N ILE A 556 9.64 -30.16 -4.68
CA ILE A 556 10.72 -29.22 -4.33
C ILE A 556 11.93 -30.03 -3.89
N LYS A 557 13.04 -29.96 -4.63
CA LYS A 557 14.22 -30.81 -4.44
C LYS A 557 15.53 -30.02 -4.48
N SER A 558 16.50 -30.41 -3.65
CA SER A 558 17.87 -29.88 -3.75
C SER A 558 18.54 -30.38 -5.03
N LEU A 559 19.18 -29.50 -5.80
CA LEU A 559 20.08 -29.90 -6.89
C LEU A 559 21.22 -28.89 -7.02
N LYS A 560 22.42 -29.29 -6.60
CA LYS A 560 23.65 -28.54 -6.90
C LYS A 560 24.10 -28.90 -8.32
N TRP A 561 24.47 -27.90 -9.12
CA TRP A 561 25.05 -28.16 -10.43
C TRP A 561 26.29 -29.05 -10.32
N GLY A 562 26.42 -30.01 -11.22
CA GLY A 562 27.50 -31.00 -11.20
C GLY A 562 27.15 -32.30 -10.46
N ASP A 563 26.08 -32.31 -9.64
CA ASP A 563 25.64 -33.52 -8.92
C ASP A 563 24.88 -34.47 -9.85
N ARG A 564 25.64 -35.38 -10.48
CA ARG A 564 25.11 -36.36 -11.43
C ARG A 564 24.11 -37.32 -10.79
N SER A 565 24.30 -37.66 -9.52
CA SER A 565 23.44 -38.64 -8.85
C SER A 565 22.06 -38.05 -8.63
N LYS A 566 21.99 -36.86 -8.02
CA LYS A 566 20.72 -36.15 -7.81
C LYS A 566 20.04 -35.80 -9.13
N ALA A 567 20.79 -35.33 -10.13
CA ALA A 567 20.23 -35.04 -11.46
C ALA A 567 19.61 -36.28 -12.12
N LYS A 568 20.29 -37.45 -12.09
CA LYS A 568 19.74 -38.71 -12.63
C LYS A 568 18.50 -39.18 -11.87
N ASN A 569 18.47 -38.99 -10.55
CA ASN A 569 17.33 -39.37 -9.71
C ASN A 569 16.07 -38.53 -9.97
N LEU A 570 16.18 -37.42 -10.73
CA LEU A 570 15.01 -36.72 -11.23
C LEU A 570 14.25 -37.53 -12.29
N GLY A 571 14.87 -38.53 -12.91
CA GLY A 571 14.26 -39.36 -13.96
C GLY A 571 14.10 -38.62 -15.29
N VAL A 572 13.19 -39.10 -16.15
CA VAL A 572 12.99 -38.53 -17.48
C VAL A 572 12.21 -37.21 -17.40
N ILE A 573 12.77 -36.15 -17.97
CA ILE A 573 12.19 -34.81 -18.00
C ILE A 573 11.82 -34.45 -19.45
N ASP A 574 10.65 -33.86 -19.66
CA ASP A 574 10.22 -33.42 -20.99
C ASP A 574 10.68 -31.98 -21.27
N TYR A 575 10.56 -31.09 -20.28
CA TYR A 575 10.92 -29.68 -20.37
C TYR A 575 11.84 -29.29 -19.22
N VAL A 576 12.93 -28.59 -19.53
CA VAL A 576 13.78 -27.93 -18.52
C VAL A 576 13.71 -26.43 -18.76
N ILE A 577 13.42 -25.68 -17.72
CA ILE A 577 13.45 -24.23 -17.68
C ILE A 577 14.66 -23.82 -16.85
N ALA A 578 15.46 -22.90 -17.37
CA ALA A 578 16.59 -22.33 -16.66
C ALA A 578 16.66 -20.84 -16.97
N SER A 579 16.34 -19.98 -16.00
CA SER A 579 16.33 -18.52 -16.18
C SER A 579 17.47 -17.87 -15.37
N ASP A 580 18.34 -17.12 -16.06
CA ASP A 580 19.48 -16.39 -15.46
C ASP A 580 20.44 -17.27 -14.64
N VAL A 581 20.69 -18.49 -15.11
CA VAL A 581 21.64 -19.44 -14.50
C VAL A 581 23.09 -19.27 -14.99
N VAL A 582 23.32 -18.40 -15.98
CA VAL A 582 24.63 -18.18 -16.60
C VAL A 582 25.23 -16.87 -16.08
N TYR A 583 25.97 -16.95 -14.99
CA TYR A 583 26.57 -15.76 -14.35
C TYR A 583 27.93 -16.01 -13.67
N GLU A 584 28.26 -17.25 -13.31
CA GLU A 584 29.51 -17.59 -12.61
C GLU A 584 30.40 -18.51 -13.47
N PRO A 585 31.53 -18.01 -14.01
CA PRO A 585 32.42 -18.77 -14.89
C PRO A 585 32.92 -20.10 -14.31
N ASP A 586 33.18 -20.12 -13.00
CA ASP A 586 33.69 -21.30 -12.29
C ASP A 586 32.69 -22.47 -12.29
N PHE A 587 31.40 -22.19 -12.46
CA PHE A 587 30.36 -23.21 -12.47
C PHE A 587 29.86 -23.60 -13.87
N PHE A 588 30.40 -23.03 -14.95
CA PHE A 588 29.96 -23.33 -16.32
C PHE A 588 30.00 -24.83 -16.65
N ASP A 589 31.09 -25.52 -16.31
CA ASP A 589 31.20 -26.96 -16.59
C ASP A 589 30.19 -27.79 -15.79
N SER A 590 29.96 -27.41 -14.52
CA SER A 590 28.98 -28.05 -13.65
C SER A 590 27.54 -27.85 -14.15
N LEU A 591 27.21 -26.64 -14.61
CA LEU A 591 25.90 -26.32 -15.19
C LEU A 591 25.65 -27.10 -16.48
N ILE A 592 26.59 -27.06 -17.43
CA ILE A 592 26.48 -27.80 -18.70
C ILE A 592 26.38 -29.31 -18.45
N GLN A 593 27.14 -29.83 -17.49
CA GLN A 593 27.07 -31.24 -17.09
C GLN A 593 25.67 -31.59 -16.54
N THR A 594 25.06 -30.68 -15.78
CA THR A 594 23.70 -30.85 -15.25
C THR A 594 22.71 -30.91 -16.40
N PHE A 595 22.75 -29.96 -17.34
CA PHE A 595 21.92 -29.98 -18.56
C PHE A 595 22.06 -31.31 -19.33
N VAL A 596 23.30 -31.78 -19.52
CA VAL A 596 23.58 -33.06 -20.22
C VAL A 596 22.95 -34.25 -19.50
N THR A 597 22.84 -34.21 -18.17
CA THR A 597 22.34 -35.33 -17.35
C THR A 597 20.84 -35.39 -17.27
N VAL A 598 20.18 -34.23 -17.16
CA VAL A 598 18.71 -34.16 -17.14
C VAL A 598 18.10 -34.26 -18.54
N CYS A 599 18.89 -33.99 -19.58
CA CYS A 599 18.47 -34.10 -20.97
C CYS A 599 18.52 -35.55 -21.46
N THR A 600 17.34 -36.12 -21.73
CA THR A 600 17.17 -37.35 -22.49
C THR A 600 17.20 -37.02 -23.98
N PRO A 601 18.20 -37.52 -24.76
CA PRO A 601 18.32 -37.23 -26.19
C PRO A 601 17.05 -37.57 -26.97
N GLY A 602 16.70 -36.73 -27.95
CA GLY A 602 15.47 -36.87 -28.75
C GLY A 602 14.15 -36.61 -28.02
N ARG A 603 14.18 -36.32 -26.71
CA ARG A 603 12.96 -36.09 -25.90
C ARG A 603 12.96 -34.76 -25.16
N THR A 604 14.00 -34.49 -24.36
CA THR A 604 14.01 -33.32 -23.48
C THR A 604 14.32 -32.05 -24.26
N LYS A 605 13.52 -31.00 -24.07
CA LYS A 605 13.82 -29.63 -24.52
C LYS A 605 14.23 -28.76 -23.34
N ILE A 606 15.33 -28.01 -23.48
CA ILE A 606 15.77 -27.05 -22.46
C ILE A 606 15.53 -25.65 -22.98
N TYR A 607 14.92 -24.80 -22.16
CA TYR A 607 14.70 -23.38 -22.44
C TYR A 607 15.58 -22.58 -21.49
N LEU A 608 16.63 -21.97 -22.05
CA LEU A 608 17.60 -21.16 -21.33
C LEU A 608 17.29 -19.69 -21.57
N GLY A 609 16.78 -19.02 -20.54
CA GLY A 609 16.67 -17.56 -20.50
C GLY A 609 17.94 -16.94 -19.93
N TYR A 610 18.51 -15.98 -20.64
CA TYR A 610 19.79 -15.37 -20.30
C TYR A 610 19.75 -13.86 -20.55
N LYS A 611 19.86 -13.06 -19.50
CA LYS A 611 20.11 -11.63 -19.59
C LYS A 611 21.62 -11.39 -19.55
N ARG A 612 22.19 -10.76 -20.58
CA ARG A 612 23.63 -10.50 -20.66
C ARG A 612 24.03 -9.47 -19.59
N ARG A 613 24.83 -9.90 -18.60
CA ARG A 613 25.39 -9.06 -17.52
C ARG A 613 26.48 -9.79 -16.74
N GLY A 614 27.44 -9.04 -16.19
CA GLY A 614 28.44 -9.53 -15.24
C GLY A 614 29.56 -10.41 -15.82
N LEU A 615 29.40 -10.97 -17.01
CA LEU A 615 30.41 -11.77 -17.70
C LEU A 615 31.22 -10.91 -18.69
N THR A 616 32.52 -11.19 -18.79
CA THR A 616 33.32 -10.68 -19.90
C THR A 616 32.91 -11.37 -21.21
N VAL A 617 33.14 -10.69 -22.33
CA VAL A 617 32.90 -11.25 -23.68
C VAL A 617 33.61 -12.59 -23.88
N VAL A 618 34.79 -12.79 -23.28
CA VAL A 618 35.56 -14.03 -23.38
C VAL A 618 34.90 -15.17 -22.61
N GLU A 619 34.45 -14.91 -21.39
CA GLU A 619 33.78 -15.91 -20.54
C GLU A 619 32.45 -16.34 -21.15
N GLU A 620 31.65 -15.39 -21.62
CA GLU A 620 30.39 -15.66 -22.30
C GLU A 620 30.59 -16.52 -23.56
N LYS A 621 31.52 -16.12 -24.45
CA LYS A 621 31.87 -16.91 -25.65
C LYS A 621 32.33 -18.31 -25.26
N LYS A 622 33.12 -18.45 -24.20
CA LYS A 622 33.57 -19.75 -23.67
C LYS A 622 32.40 -20.63 -23.21
N PHE A 623 31.41 -20.06 -22.51
CA PHE A 623 30.21 -20.80 -22.09
C PHE A 623 29.43 -21.33 -23.30
N PHE A 624 29.05 -20.44 -24.23
CA PHE A 624 28.23 -20.82 -25.37
C PHE A 624 28.95 -21.78 -26.33
N ALA A 625 30.27 -21.64 -26.52
CA ALA A 625 31.06 -22.59 -27.29
C ALA A 625 31.08 -23.99 -26.66
N LYS A 626 31.14 -24.09 -25.33
CA LYS A 626 31.03 -25.38 -24.62
C LYS A 626 29.62 -25.97 -24.75
N LEU A 627 28.59 -25.12 -24.67
CA LEU A 627 27.19 -25.53 -24.77
C LEU A 627 26.86 -26.09 -26.17
N GLN A 628 27.28 -25.40 -27.23
CA GLN A 628 27.08 -25.80 -28.63
C GLN A 628 27.78 -27.13 -29.00
N LYS A 629 28.85 -27.50 -28.29
CA LYS A 629 29.50 -28.82 -28.46
C LYS A 629 28.64 -29.99 -27.94
N LYS A 630 27.62 -29.71 -27.12
CA LYS A 630 26.80 -30.73 -26.45
C LYS A 630 25.34 -30.70 -26.89
N PHE A 631 24.86 -29.57 -27.39
CA PHE A 631 23.46 -29.34 -27.75
C PHE A 631 23.35 -28.64 -29.11
N LYS A 632 22.31 -29.00 -29.87
CA LYS A 632 21.77 -28.13 -30.92
C LYS A 632 21.05 -26.97 -30.23
N MET A 633 21.45 -25.75 -30.54
CA MET A 633 20.96 -24.52 -29.92
C MET A 633 20.24 -23.66 -30.96
N ASN A 634 18.97 -23.36 -30.72
CA ASN A 634 18.17 -22.46 -31.55
C ASN A 634 17.82 -21.21 -30.73
N SER A 635 18.06 -20.01 -31.28
CA SER A 635 17.53 -18.78 -30.70
C SER A 635 16.04 -18.67 -31.04
N LEU A 636 15.22 -18.34 -30.05
CA LEU A 636 13.76 -18.21 -30.23
C LEU A 636 13.29 -16.77 -30.48
N GLN A 637 14.23 -15.82 -30.59
CA GLN A 637 13.94 -14.42 -30.92
C GLN A 637 14.19 -14.14 -32.42
N GLY A 638 13.24 -13.45 -33.05
CA GLY A 638 13.44 -12.82 -34.36
C GLY A 638 14.35 -11.59 -34.22
N LEU A 639 15.46 -11.60 -34.98
CA LEU A 639 16.55 -10.62 -35.17
C LEU A 639 16.15 -9.11 -35.06
N PRO A 640 17.04 -8.18 -34.63
CA PRO A 640 18.33 -7.90 -35.27
C PRO A 640 19.55 -7.82 -34.33
N ASN A 641 20.72 -7.80 -34.96
CA ASN A 641 22.02 -7.47 -34.38
C ASN A 641 21.98 -6.14 -33.62
N VAL A 642 21.82 -6.15 -32.31
CA VAL A 642 22.44 -5.13 -31.45
C VAL A 642 22.87 -5.81 -30.15
N GLU A 643 24.14 -5.64 -29.81
CA GLU A 643 24.75 -6.11 -28.56
C GLU A 643 24.28 -5.23 -27.39
N GLU A 644 22.97 -5.15 -27.14
CA GLU A 644 22.42 -4.26 -26.11
C GLU A 644 22.47 -4.90 -24.72
N GLU A 645 23.13 -4.19 -23.80
CA GLU A 645 23.18 -4.55 -22.38
C GLU A 645 21.78 -4.46 -21.77
N GLY A 646 21.36 -5.53 -21.07
CA GLY A 646 20.02 -5.60 -20.45
C GLY A 646 18.99 -6.36 -21.27
N GLN A 647 19.28 -6.76 -22.51
CA GLN A 647 18.41 -7.64 -23.28
C GLN A 647 18.41 -9.06 -22.69
N VAL A 648 17.22 -9.67 -22.61
CA VAL A 648 17.03 -11.09 -22.29
C VAL A 648 17.01 -11.89 -23.58
N TYR A 649 17.81 -12.96 -23.69
CA TYR A 649 17.82 -13.93 -24.78
C TYR A 649 17.20 -15.26 -24.35
N ILE A 650 16.39 -15.89 -25.21
CA ILE A 650 15.86 -17.24 -24.97
C ILE A 650 16.42 -18.22 -26.01
N TYR A 651 17.06 -19.28 -25.52
CA TYR A 651 17.58 -20.38 -26.34
C TYR A 651 16.82 -21.67 -26.07
N GLU A 652 16.46 -22.38 -27.14
CA GLU A 652 16.03 -23.79 -27.07
C GLU A 652 17.23 -24.71 -27.31
N LEU A 653 17.50 -25.61 -26.38
CA LEU A 653 18.55 -26.63 -26.49
C LEU A 653 17.93 -28.02 -26.64
N SER A 654 18.49 -28.80 -27.55
CA SER A 654 18.11 -30.20 -27.79
C SER A 654 19.36 -31.05 -28.04
N ARG A 655 19.28 -32.35 -27.74
CA ARG A 655 20.36 -33.33 -27.96
C ARG A 655 19.95 -34.45 -28.89
#